data_AF-A0A315B0V0-F1
#
_entry.id   AF-A0A315B0V0-F1
#
_cell.length_a   1.000
_cell.length_b   1.000
_cell.length_c   1.000
_cell.angle_alpha   90.00
_cell.angle_beta   90.00
_cell.angle_gamma   90.00
#
_symmetry.space_group_name_H-M   'P 1'
#
loop_
_entity.id
_entity.type
_entity.pdbx_description
1 polymer ?
#
loop_
_entity_poly.entity_id
_entity_poly.type
_entity_poly.pdbx_seq_one_letter_code
_entity_poly.pdbx_strand_id
1 'polypeptide(L)'
;MSTKPIRKTTSGNDVYTSSDSWIDGLAGNDGLTGAATSQTLIGGSGLDRIRGMGGDDTLWGNTTNRAASASSKSNDVFVFEATRQANGFDTLMDYRWSDSKKSERDVLDLSLALKNFSSKNDIQQYAWLVSSDQGAVLWIDQDGAGSGTAQSWARLEGVVAGDKVRIQLNGNNTEGDYTLKVLQGGPIAPPSDTTAPSFSPATPLSYQENQIADAVVATVAAATDNVGVTQYMFLLSNNARSATSEDGFFSINANGQISMTALGVAADVNNFEAGVSNTHSYNIVAGDQAGNWSSALAVTLNETNDTSDDIIPDTTAPTFSSATESLNYQENQIADAVVATVTPATDSVGVTEYMFLLGDNSRSATSEDGFFSINTNGQISMTALGVASDVNNFEAGTSNGHNYNIVAGDQAGNWSSAVTVTLNETNDASDDSGALKIGVAQSGDDIWNAAVTAIFYDTDYIIMDKFPVGTSYRFFVNDVELGAPTELQLGQTSTAAVWDDDTQFRVGDVVKVMATFDGIEYSSQVLAKGDNVGPQLPDTTVPSFTLATESLSYQENQSANAVVATITPAADNVGVTQYMFLLSNNARSATSEDGFFSINASGQIKITATGVGAEVNNFEAGASNAHSYNIVAGDQANNWSSAVAVTLNETNDTGDDTLSVYVAQSGDNANSYIDTDYITFAPISENATFKFYVNSIELTTSPTQLNHGPYTTFALWDDDTQFGAGDTVKVVASLYGMDYIGQIVATGDAIGSHPVIPA
;
A
#
# COMPACT_ATOMS: atom_id res chain seq x y z
N MET A 1 -85.57 -35.27 -35.34
CA MET A 1 -86.41 -36.48 -35.39
C MET A 1 -86.61 -36.99 -33.96
N SER A 2 -87.74 -37.64 -33.67
CA SER A 2 -88.02 -38.25 -32.35
C SER A 2 -86.86 -39.14 -31.93
N THR A 3 -86.33 -39.01 -30.72
CA THR A 3 -85.10 -39.69 -30.27
C THR A 3 -85.35 -41.08 -29.68
N LYS A 4 -86.52 -41.67 -29.93
CA LYS A 4 -86.89 -43.01 -29.46
C LYS A 4 -87.67 -43.78 -30.53
N PRO A 5 -87.42 -45.10 -30.65
CA PRO A 5 -88.19 -45.95 -31.56
C PRO A 5 -89.67 -45.86 -31.25
N ILE A 6 -90.47 -45.69 -32.30
CA ILE A 6 -91.94 -45.66 -32.19
C ILE A 6 -92.44 -47.07 -31.90
N ARG A 7 -91.75 -48.11 -32.41
CA ARG A 7 -92.01 -49.51 -32.09
C ARG A 7 -90.75 -50.33 -31.90
N LYS A 8 -90.87 -51.32 -31.03
CA LYS A 8 -89.89 -52.38 -30.75
C LYS A 8 -90.55 -53.74 -30.95
N THR A 9 -89.86 -54.69 -31.57
CA THR A 9 -90.30 -56.09 -31.66
C THR A 9 -89.96 -56.84 -30.36
N THR A 10 -89.86 -58.17 -30.40
CA THR A 10 -89.48 -59.01 -29.25
C THR A 10 -87.97 -59.30 -29.25
N SER A 11 -87.49 -60.11 -28.30
CA SER A 11 -86.11 -60.58 -28.27
C SER A 11 -85.92 -61.95 -28.95
N GLY A 12 -86.81 -62.32 -29.87
CA GLY A 12 -86.73 -63.54 -30.66
C GLY A 12 -86.84 -63.21 -32.15
N ASN A 13 -86.72 -64.22 -33.03
CA ASN A 13 -86.78 -64.00 -34.48
C ASN A 13 -88.17 -63.51 -34.91
N ASP A 14 -88.27 -62.26 -35.31
CA ASP A 14 -89.50 -61.60 -35.71
C ASP A 14 -89.55 -61.37 -37.23
N VAL A 15 -90.76 -61.39 -37.79
CA VAL A 15 -91.00 -60.91 -39.17
C VAL A 15 -92.00 -59.77 -39.08
N TYR A 16 -91.54 -58.57 -39.41
CA TYR A 16 -92.28 -57.35 -39.14
C TYR A 16 -92.34 -56.44 -40.36
N THR A 17 -93.55 -56.10 -40.78
CA THR A 17 -93.81 -55.12 -41.85
C THR A 17 -94.57 -53.95 -41.27
N SER A 18 -94.06 -52.72 -41.40
CA SER A 18 -94.71 -51.54 -40.85
C SER A 18 -94.42 -50.25 -41.61
N SER A 19 -95.33 -49.28 -41.50
CA SER A 19 -95.20 -47.91 -41.96
C SER A 19 -94.80 -46.92 -40.85
N ASP A 20 -94.37 -47.41 -39.68
CA ASP A 20 -93.91 -46.52 -38.60
C ASP A 20 -92.55 -45.91 -38.96
N SER A 21 -92.35 -44.62 -38.66
CA SER A 21 -91.12 -43.90 -39.03
C SER A 21 -89.84 -44.38 -38.31
N TRP A 22 -89.95 -45.17 -37.23
CA TRP A 22 -88.80 -45.77 -36.54
C TRP A 22 -89.16 -47.13 -35.93
N ILE A 23 -88.47 -48.17 -36.39
CA ILE A 23 -88.61 -49.58 -35.95
C ILE A 23 -87.27 -50.09 -35.39
N ASP A 24 -87.33 -50.87 -34.30
CA ASP A 24 -86.19 -51.52 -33.65
C ASP A 24 -86.50 -53.02 -33.41
N GLY A 25 -85.73 -53.90 -34.07
CA GLY A 25 -85.84 -55.37 -34.03
C GLY A 25 -85.33 -56.00 -32.73
N LEU A 26 -84.62 -55.24 -31.90
CA LEU A 26 -84.05 -55.69 -30.63
C LEU A 26 -83.05 -56.86 -30.73
N ALA A 27 -83.48 -58.11 -30.62
CA ALA A 27 -82.57 -59.25 -30.60
C ALA A 27 -83.27 -60.44 -31.24
N GLY A 28 -82.53 -61.25 -31.98
CA GLY A 28 -83.12 -62.28 -32.84
C GLY A 28 -82.63 -62.11 -34.28
N ASN A 29 -82.99 -63.04 -35.15
CA ASN A 29 -82.75 -62.91 -36.59
C ASN A 29 -84.01 -62.37 -37.25
N ASP A 30 -84.11 -61.06 -37.41
CA ASP A 30 -85.35 -60.39 -37.77
C ASP A 30 -85.51 -60.15 -39.27
N GLY A 31 -86.75 -60.21 -39.75
CA GLY A 31 -87.14 -59.81 -41.10
C GLY A 31 -87.90 -58.50 -41.05
N LEU A 32 -87.22 -57.36 -41.13
CA LEU A 32 -87.82 -56.03 -41.07
C LEU A 32 -88.09 -55.51 -42.48
N THR A 33 -89.34 -55.12 -42.76
CA THR A 33 -89.75 -54.53 -44.04
C THR A 33 -90.50 -53.22 -43.81
N GLY A 34 -89.99 -52.13 -44.37
CA GLY A 34 -90.60 -50.81 -44.37
C GLY A 34 -91.72 -50.67 -45.39
N ALA A 35 -92.12 -49.43 -45.62
CA ALA A 35 -93.13 -48.98 -46.56
C ALA A 35 -92.50 -48.00 -47.56
N ALA A 36 -93.29 -47.38 -48.44
CA ALA A 36 -92.80 -46.40 -49.41
C ALA A 36 -92.65 -44.98 -48.79
N THR A 37 -92.12 -44.88 -47.57
CA THR A 37 -91.92 -43.63 -46.82
C THR A 37 -90.58 -43.69 -46.09
N SER A 38 -89.90 -42.54 -45.89
CA SER A 38 -88.66 -42.47 -45.11
C SER A 38 -88.80 -42.99 -43.68
N GLN A 39 -88.02 -44.02 -43.35
CA GLN A 39 -88.06 -44.72 -42.07
C GLN A 39 -86.64 -44.99 -41.54
N THR A 40 -86.54 -45.14 -40.21
CA THR A 40 -85.35 -45.70 -39.56
C THR A 40 -85.64 -47.15 -39.17
N LEU A 41 -84.89 -48.10 -39.76
CA LEU A 41 -85.02 -49.53 -39.50
C LEU A 41 -83.75 -50.03 -38.82
N ILE A 42 -83.86 -50.40 -37.54
CA ILE A 42 -82.76 -50.95 -36.74
C ILE A 42 -82.99 -52.45 -36.55
N GLY A 43 -82.04 -53.27 -36.99
CA GLY A 43 -82.13 -54.73 -36.94
C GLY A 43 -82.14 -55.30 -35.52
N GLY A 44 -81.36 -54.73 -34.61
CA GLY A 44 -81.10 -55.37 -33.32
C GLY A 44 -80.09 -56.52 -33.40
N SER A 45 -79.64 -57.08 -32.28
CA SER A 45 -78.58 -58.10 -32.31
C SER A 45 -79.06 -59.40 -32.97
N GLY A 46 -78.40 -59.84 -34.05
CA GLY A 46 -78.63 -61.12 -34.71
C GLY A 46 -78.47 -61.01 -36.23
N LEU A 47 -78.85 -62.05 -36.96
CA LEU A 47 -78.77 -62.06 -38.43
C LEU A 47 -80.06 -61.51 -39.04
N ASP A 48 -80.17 -60.18 -39.17
CA ASP A 48 -81.38 -59.58 -39.70
C ASP A 48 -81.32 -59.37 -41.21
N ARG A 49 -82.52 -59.31 -41.77
CA ARG A 49 -82.81 -58.92 -43.14
C ARG A 49 -83.67 -57.66 -43.09
N ILE A 50 -83.11 -56.55 -43.54
CA ILE A 50 -83.77 -55.24 -43.51
C ILE A 50 -84.11 -54.82 -44.94
N ARG A 51 -85.36 -54.41 -45.15
CA ARG A 51 -85.82 -53.83 -46.42
C ARG A 51 -86.51 -52.51 -46.19
N GLY A 52 -85.95 -51.41 -46.68
CA GLY A 52 -86.56 -50.08 -46.59
C GLY A 52 -87.81 -49.94 -47.47
N MET A 53 -87.79 -50.61 -48.62
CA MET A 53 -88.76 -50.44 -49.72
C MET A 53 -88.55 -49.11 -50.45
N GLY A 54 -89.25 -48.03 -50.11
CA GLY A 54 -89.09 -46.76 -50.81
C GLY A 54 -89.16 -45.56 -49.89
N GLY A 55 -88.70 -44.40 -50.36
CA GLY A 55 -88.44 -43.26 -49.49
C GLY A 55 -87.02 -43.34 -48.92
N ASP A 56 -86.47 -42.19 -48.51
CA ASP A 56 -85.09 -42.09 -48.06
C ASP A 56 -84.96 -42.69 -46.66
N ASP A 57 -84.42 -43.90 -46.55
CA ASP A 57 -84.40 -44.72 -45.33
C ASP A 57 -83.04 -44.68 -44.62
N THR A 58 -83.06 -44.87 -43.30
CA THR A 58 -81.85 -45.16 -42.52
C THR A 58 -81.88 -46.63 -42.11
N LEU A 59 -80.99 -47.42 -42.70
CA LEU A 59 -80.92 -48.86 -42.53
C LEU A 59 -79.72 -49.21 -41.65
N TRP A 60 -80.01 -49.72 -40.46
CA TRP A 60 -79.01 -49.99 -39.44
C TRP A 60 -79.06 -51.45 -39.01
N GLY A 61 -78.15 -52.25 -39.56
CA GLY A 61 -78.11 -53.69 -39.31
C GLY A 61 -77.31 -54.17 -38.09
N ASN A 62 -76.54 -53.29 -37.44
CA ASN A 62 -75.58 -53.64 -36.37
C ASN A 62 -74.68 -54.86 -36.67
N THR A 63 -74.28 -55.63 -35.66
CA THR A 63 -73.04 -56.43 -35.64
C THR A 63 -73.01 -57.69 -36.50
N THR A 64 -74.13 -58.16 -37.07
CA THR A 64 -74.18 -59.50 -37.70
C THR A 64 -75.02 -59.65 -38.98
N ASN A 65 -75.44 -58.57 -39.65
CA ASN A 65 -76.43 -58.69 -40.74
C ASN A 65 -75.90 -59.27 -42.07
N ARG A 66 -76.84 -59.83 -42.86
CA ARG A 66 -76.53 -60.48 -44.15
C ARG A 66 -77.19 -59.84 -45.37
N ALA A 67 -78.21 -59.00 -45.23
CA ALA A 67 -78.80 -58.32 -46.38
C ALA A 67 -79.61 -57.07 -45.99
N ALA A 68 -79.18 -55.91 -46.46
CA ALA A 68 -80.02 -54.71 -46.54
C ALA A 68 -80.37 -54.45 -48.02
N SER A 69 -81.65 -54.39 -48.34
CA SER A 69 -82.14 -54.14 -49.70
C SER A 69 -83.19 -53.04 -49.69
N ALA A 70 -82.91 -51.93 -50.37
CA ALA A 70 -83.95 -51.01 -50.79
C ALA A 70 -84.67 -51.58 -52.02
N SER A 71 -85.89 -51.12 -52.27
CA SER A 71 -86.62 -51.47 -53.50
C SER A 71 -87.40 -50.26 -54.02
N SER A 72 -86.69 -49.24 -54.50
CA SER A 72 -87.15 -48.19 -55.43
C SER A 72 -86.19 -46.99 -55.38
N LYS A 73 -86.38 -46.00 -56.24
CA LYS A 73 -85.52 -44.81 -56.41
C LYS A 73 -85.53 -43.87 -55.18
N SER A 74 -84.77 -44.20 -54.13
CA SER A 74 -84.58 -43.40 -52.91
C SER A 74 -83.09 -43.15 -52.61
N ASN A 75 -82.79 -42.24 -51.67
CA ASN A 75 -81.44 -42.03 -51.15
C ASN A 75 -81.35 -42.60 -49.74
N ASP A 76 -80.70 -43.75 -49.59
CA ASP A 76 -80.67 -44.46 -48.32
C ASP A 76 -79.33 -44.31 -47.60
N VAL A 77 -79.39 -44.38 -46.27
CA VAL A 77 -78.22 -44.31 -45.38
C VAL A 77 -78.00 -45.66 -44.74
N PHE A 78 -76.87 -46.30 -45.04
CA PHE A 78 -76.46 -47.59 -44.46
C PHE A 78 -75.49 -47.34 -43.30
N VAL A 79 -75.92 -47.64 -42.08
CA VAL A 79 -75.16 -47.29 -40.86
C VAL A 79 -74.29 -48.45 -40.38
N PHE A 80 -73.00 -48.16 -40.18
CA PHE A 80 -71.99 -49.11 -39.69
C PHE A 80 -71.44 -48.67 -38.33
N GLU A 81 -71.29 -49.63 -37.41
CA GLU A 81 -70.76 -49.42 -36.05
C GLU A 81 -69.36 -49.98 -35.85
N ALA A 82 -68.63 -49.43 -34.88
CA ALA A 82 -67.26 -49.85 -34.55
C ALA A 82 -67.12 -51.24 -33.91
N THR A 83 -68.20 -51.83 -33.37
CA THR A 83 -68.19 -53.06 -32.55
C THR A 83 -68.31 -54.36 -33.38
N ARG A 84 -68.11 -54.31 -34.70
CA ARG A 84 -68.24 -55.48 -35.56
C ARG A 84 -67.15 -56.51 -35.26
N GLN A 85 -67.57 -57.76 -35.03
CA GLN A 85 -66.65 -58.91 -34.96
C GLN A 85 -66.29 -59.37 -36.38
N ALA A 86 -65.16 -60.08 -36.51
CA ALA A 86 -64.50 -60.49 -37.76
C ALA A 86 -65.36 -61.22 -38.84
N ASN A 87 -66.66 -61.47 -38.60
CA ASN A 87 -67.55 -62.21 -39.51
C ASN A 87 -68.88 -61.49 -39.82
N GLY A 88 -69.08 -60.23 -39.40
CA GLY A 88 -70.28 -59.42 -39.68
C GLY A 88 -70.23 -58.76 -41.07
N PHE A 89 -70.35 -59.57 -42.12
CA PHE A 89 -70.26 -59.15 -43.51
C PHE A 89 -71.66 -58.88 -44.11
N ASP A 90 -72.00 -57.60 -44.30
CA ASP A 90 -73.27 -57.20 -44.89
C ASP A 90 -73.26 -57.37 -46.41
N THR A 91 -74.44 -57.62 -46.99
CA THR A 91 -74.67 -57.50 -48.43
C THR A 91 -75.67 -56.38 -48.67
N LEU A 92 -75.26 -55.36 -49.43
CA LEU A 92 -76.09 -54.22 -49.80
C LEU A 92 -76.50 -54.41 -51.27
N MET A 93 -77.78 -54.65 -51.51
CA MET A 93 -78.27 -55.15 -52.81
C MET A 93 -78.74 -54.05 -53.79
N ASP A 94 -78.97 -52.83 -53.32
CA ASP A 94 -79.48 -51.72 -54.18
C ASP A 94 -78.57 -50.49 -54.18
N TYR A 95 -77.30 -50.63 -53.74
CA TYR A 95 -76.35 -49.52 -53.85
C TYR A 95 -76.06 -49.25 -55.34
N ARG A 96 -76.67 -48.22 -55.92
CA ARG A 96 -76.46 -47.88 -57.33
C ARG A 96 -75.71 -46.58 -57.50
N TRP A 97 -74.58 -46.67 -58.18
CA TRP A 97 -73.89 -45.50 -58.71
C TRP A 97 -74.42 -45.22 -60.13
N SER A 98 -75.02 -44.05 -60.36
CA SER A 98 -75.24 -43.52 -61.73
C SER A 98 -74.62 -42.14 -61.88
N ASP A 99 -73.87 -41.95 -62.97
CA ASP A 99 -73.18 -40.70 -63.32
C ASP A 99 -74.14 -39.59 -63.80
N SER A 100 -75.37 -39.96 -64.16
CA SER A 100 -76.44 -39.05 -64.54
C SER A 100 -77.15 -38.51 -63.30
N LYS A 101 -76.88 -37.23 -62.98
CA LYS A 101 -77.59 -36.43 -61.97
C LYS A 101 -79.09 -36.79 -61.88
N LYS A 102 -79.49 -37.30 -60.70
CA LYS A 102 -80.85 -37.55 -60.19
C LYS A 102 -81.41 -38.97 -60.42
N SER A 103 -81.14 -39.89 -59.49
CA SER A 103 -82.25 -40.57 -58.81
C SER A 103 -81.90 -41.25 -57.48
N GLU A 104 -80.66 -41.69 -57.24
CA GLU A 104 -80.27 -42.40 -56.01
C GLU A 104 -78.94 -41.84 -55.47
N ARG A 105 -78.89 -41.53 -54.17
CA ARG A 105 -77.73 -40.97 -53.47
C ARG A 105 -77.44 -41.72 -52.19
N ASP A 106 -77.21 -43.01 -52.32
CA ASP A 106 -76.92 -43.84 -51.16
C ASP A 106 -75.59 -43.46 -50.51
N VAL A 107 -75.59 -43.49 -49.19
CA VAL A 107 -74.47 -43.11 -48.34
C VAL A 107 -74.16 -44.26 -47.39
N LEU A 108 -72.87 -44.61 -47.27
CA LEU A 108 -72.42 -45.43 -46.16
C LEU A 108 -72.05 -44.51 -45.00
N ASP A 109 -72.80 -44.58 -43.91
CA ASP A 109 -72.51 -43.85 -42.69
C ASP A 109 -71.55 -44.67 -41.83
N LEU A 110 -70.30 -44.22 -41.81
CA LEU A 110 -69.21 -44.78 -41.03
C LEU A 110 -68.92 -43.94 -39.78
N SER A 111 -69.77 -42.97 -39.43
CA SER A 111 -69.58 -42.09 -38.26
C SER A 111 -69.45 -42.87 -36.93
N LEU A 112 -70.17 -43.98 -36.81
CA LEU A 112 -70.08 -44.86 -35.64
C LEU A 112 -68.95 -45.89 -35.77
N ALA A 113 -68.47 -46.14 -36.98
CA ALA A 113 -67.40 -47.08 -37.32
C ALA A 113 -66.01 -46.50 -37.07
N LEU A 114 -65.81 -45.24 -37.46
CA LEU A 114 -64.55 -44.51 -37.48
C LEU A 114 -64.60 -43.32 -36.51
N LYS A 115 -64.94 -43.60 -35.24
CA LYS A 115 -65.15 -42.56 -34.20
C LYS A 115 -63.94 -41.65 -33.95
N ASN A 116 -62.74 -42.15 -34.24
CA ASN A 116 -61.48 -41.42 -34.03
C ASN A 116 -60.93 -40.79 -35.32
N PHE A 117 -61.68 -40.83 -36.41
CA PHE A 117 -61.26 -40.21 -37.65
C PHE A 117 -61.18 -38.69 -37.52
N SER A 118 -60.07 -38.12 -37.99
CA SER A 118 -59.85 -36.68 -38.10
C SER A 118 -59.93 -36.30 -39.58
N SER A 119 -60.61 -35.20 -39.91
CA SER A 119 -60.65 -34.67 -41.29
C SER A 119 -59.30 -34.20 -41.83
N LYS A 120 -58.26 -34.16 -40.98
CA LYS A 120 -56.86 -33.98 -41.40
C LYS A 120 -56.28 -35.23 -42.07
N ASN A 121 -56.92 -36.38 -41.90
CA ASN A 121 -56.43 -37.66 -42.37
C ASN A 121 -57.07 -38.04 -43.71
N ASP A 122 -56.34 -38.77 -44.55
CA ASP A 122 -56.92 -39.33 -45.77
C ASP A 122 -57.87 -40.48 -45.39
N ILE A 123 -59.15 -40.33 -45.73
CA ILE A 123 -60.18 -41.34 -45.50
C ILE A 123 -59.83 -42.70 -46.11
N GLN A 124 -59.01 -42.73 -47.17
CA GLN A 124 -58.56 -43.98 -47.81
C GLN A 124 -57.66 -44.84 -46.92
N GLN A 125 -57.05 -44.28 -45.87
CA GLN A 125 -56.30 -45.04 -44.87
C GLN A 125 -57.22 -45.82 -43.94
N TYR A 126 -58.44 -45.31 -43.72
CA TYR A 126 -59.40 -45.89 -42.79
C TYR A 126 -60.49 -46.72 -43.49
N ALA A 127 -60.82 -46.37 -44.74
CA ALA A 127 -61.85 -47.04 -45.52
C ALA A 127 -61.53 -47.03 -47.01
N TRP A 128 -61.61 -48.19 -47.66
CA TRP A 128 -61.45 -48.28 -49.11
C TRP A 128 -62.38 -49.33 -49.71
N LEU A 129 -62.61 -49.23 -51.03
CA LEU A 129 -63.44 -50.18 -51.76
C LEU A 129 -62.66 -50.88 -52.86
N VAL A 130 -62.85 -52.18 -52.93
CA VAL A 130 -62.17 -53.05 -53.89
C VAL A 130 -63.21 -53.86 -54.67
N SER A 131 -63.18 -53.79 -56.00
CA SER A 131 -64.11 -54.52 -56.87
C SER A 131 -63.92 -56.04 -56.78
N SER A 132 -64.98 -56.81 -56.58
CA SER A 132 -65.00 -58.28 -56.63
C SER A 132 -65.96 -58.78 -57.71
N ASP A 133 -66.04 -60.11 -57.90
CA ASP A 133 -66.92 -60.77 -58.86
C ASP A 133 -68.42 -60.54 -58.59
N GLN A 134 -68.79 -60.23 -57.34
CA GLN A 134 -70.17 -60.00 -56.89
C GLN A 134 -70.45 -58.53 -56.52
N GLY A 135 -69.59 -57.58 -56.88
CA GLY A 135 -69.70 -56.16 -56.51
C GLY A 135 -68.50 -55.65 -55.71
N ALA A 136 -68.55 -54.45 -55.13
CA ALA A 136 -67.42 -53.85 -54.40
C ALA A 136 -67.41 -54.23 -52.92
N VAL A 137 -66.25 -54.58 -52.37
CA VAL A 137 -66.07 -54.89 -50.94
C VAL A 137 -65.55 -53.65 -50.23
N LEU A 138 -66.25 -53.23 -49.17
CA LEU A 138 -65.81 -52.20 -48.24
C LEU A 138 -64.83 -52.81 -47.23
N TRP A 139 -63.62 -52.26 -47.20
CA TRP A 139 -62.59 -52.56 -46.22
C TRP A 139 -62.48 -51.40 -45.25
N ILE A 140 -62.39 -51.73 -43.96
CA ILE A 140 -62.25 -50.77 -42.87
C ILE A 140 -61.00 -51.11 -42.07
N ASP A 141 -60.15 -50.11 -41.88
CA ASP A 141 -59.06 -50.09 -40.91
C ASP A 141 -59.38 -49.02 -39.86
N GLN A 142 -59.76 -49.44 -38.66
CA GLN A 142 -60.31 -48.52 -37.67
C GLN A 142 -59.26 -47.62 -37.02
N ASP A 143 -57.99 -48.02 -37.01
CA ASP A 143 -56.88 -47.23 -36.47
C ASP A 143 -56.14 -46.44 -37.56
N GLY A 144 -56.26 -46.85 -38.82
CA GLY A 144 -55.60 -46.22 -39.96
C GLY A 144 -54.08 -46.45 -39.99
N ALA A 145 -53.58 -47.38 -39.17
CA ALA A 145 -52.15 -47.71 -39.06
C ALA A 145 -51.68 -48.69 -40.15
N GLY A 146 -52.59 -49.16 -41.02
CA GLY A 146 -52.28 -49.94 -42.21
C GLY A 146 -52.78 -51.39 -42.19
N SER A 147 -52.40 -52.17 -43.22
CA SER A 147 -53.02 -53.46 -43.59
C SER A 147 -53.14 -54.56 -42.52
N GLY A 148 -52.45 -54.45 -41.38
CA GLY A 148 -52.37 -55.52 -40.36
C GLY A 148 -53.69 -55.80 -39.63
N THR A 149 -54.62 -54.85 -39.66
CA THR A 149 -55.86 -54.82 -38.85
C THR A 149 -57.12 -54.67 -39.69
N ALA A 150 -56.99 -54.43 -40.99
CA ALA A 150 -58.12 -54.13 -41.87
C ALA A 150 -59.07 -55.32 -42.05
N GLN A 151 -60.36 -55.03 -42.05
CA GLN A 151 -61.42 -56.02 -42.14
C GLN A 151 -62.42 -55.66 -43.24
N SER A 152 -62.94 -56.66 -43.94
CA SER A 152 -64.04 -56.48 -44.90
C SER A 152 -65.38 -56.43 -44.17
N TRP A 153 -66.15 -55.35 -44.33
CA TRP A 153 -67.38 -55.11 -43.57
C TRP A 153 -68.67 -55.26 -44.37
N ALA A 154 -68.63 -54.97 -45.68
CA ALA A 154 -69.79 -55.08 -46.53
C ALA A 154 -69.42 -55.36 -47.99
N ARG A 155 -70.36 -55.94 -48.72
CA ARG A 155 -70.40 -55.97 -50.17
C ARG A 155 -71.49 -55.08 -50.69
N LEU A 156 -71.15 -54.23 -51.64
CA LEU A 156 -72.07 -53.41 -52.41
C LEU A 156 -72.27 -54.10 -53.76
N GLU A 157 -73.37 -54.83 -53.89
CA GLU A 157 -73.70 -55.52 -55.15
C GLU A 157 -74.00 -54.50 -56.25
N GLY A 158 -73.57 -54.80 -57.47
CA GLY A 158 -73.75 -53.90 -58.62
C GLY A 158 -72.73 -52.76 -58.74
N VAL A 159 -71.90 -52.52 -57.73
CA VAL A 159 -70.80 -51.54 -57.77
C VAL A 159 -69.53 -52.16 -58.36
N VAL A 160 -68.91 -51.49 -59.33
CA VAL A 160 -67.74 -51.99 -60.07
C VAL A 160 -66.53 -51.05 -59.97
N ALA A 161 -65.37 -51.52 -60.43
CA ALA A 161 -64.14 -50.71 -60.43
C ALA A 161 -64.33 -49.40 -61.22
N GLY A 162 -63.87 -48.29 -60.65
CA GLY A 162 -64.02 -46.96 -61.22
C GLY A 162 -65.25 -46.19 -60.74
N ASP A 163 -66.25 -46.87 -60.18
CA ASP A 163 -67.38 -46.23 -59.51
C ASP A 163 -66.90 -45.44 -58.29
N LYS A 164 -67.79 -44.60 -57.78
CA LYS A 164 -67.57 -43.83 -56.57
C LYS A 164 -68.59 -44.21 -55.52
N VAL A 165 -68.20 -44.15 -54.26
CA VAL A 165 -69.06 -44.45 -53.11
C VAL A 165 -69.00 -43.27 -52.15
N ARG A 166 -70.17 -42.80 -51.72
CA ARG A 166 -70.29 -41.71 -50.75
C ARG A 166 -70.17 -42.26 -49.34
N ILE A 167 -69.30 -41.62 -48.56
CA ILE A 167 -69.08 -41.95 -47.15
C ILE A 167 -69.46 -40.74 -46.31
N GLN A 168 -70.17 -40.98 -45.22
CA GLN A 168 -70.50 -39.99 -44.21
C GLN A 168 -69.83 -40.34 -42.89
N LEU A 169 -69.28 -39.33 -42.22
CA LEU A 169 -68.60 -39.45 -40.94
C LEU A 169 -69.15 -38.47 -39.90
N ASN A 170 -69.87 -37.43 -40.33
CA ASN A 170 -70.43 -36.40 -39.45
C ASN A 170 -71.90 -36.61 -39.06
N GLY A 171 -72.50 -37.78 -39.35
CA GLY A 171 -73.83 -38.20 -38.88
C GLY A 171 -75.03 -37.36 -39.36
N ASN A 172 -74.82 -36.23 -40.04
CA ASN A 172 -75.86 -35.27 -40.42
C ASN A 172 -75.90 -34.92 -41.92
N ASN A 173 -75.12 -35.60 -42.77
CA ASN A 173 -74.94 -35.22 -44.18
C ASN A 173 -75.43 -36.32 -45.14
N THR A 174 -76.66 -36.16 -45.64
CA THR A 174 -77.28 -37.08 -46.60
C THR A 174 -76.67 -37.05 -48.01
N GLU A 175 -75.66 -36.20 -48.24
CA GLU A 175 -74.87 -36.17 -49.48
C GLU A 175 -73.48 -36.81 -49.33
N GLY A 176 -73.11 -37.28 -48.14
CA GLY A 176 -71.77 -37.81 -47.83
C GLY A 176 -70.72 -36.71 -47.64
N ASP A 177 -69.79 -36.94 -46.72
CA ASP A 177 -68.66 -36.05 -46.43
C ASP A 177 -67.45 -36.34 -47.35
N TYR A 178 -67.31 -37.60 -47.79
CA TYR A 178 -66.20 -38.08 -48.61
C TYR A 178 -66.69 -38.91 -49.79
N THR A 179 -65.85 -39.02 -50.82
CA THR A 179 -66.10 -39.89 -51.96
C THR A 179 -64.90 -40.80 -52.19
N LEU A 180 -65.11 -42.11 -52.03
CA LEU A 180 -64.10 -43.13 -52.29
C LEU A 180 -64.27 -43.66 -53.71
N LYS A 181 -63.16 -43.82 -54.45
CA LYS A 181 -63.16 -44.50 -55.75
C LYS A 181 -62.98 -46.00 -55.54
N VAL A 182 -63.76 -46.81 -56.24
CA VAL A 182 -63.64 -48.26 -56.20
C VAL A 182 -62.42 -48.69 -57.00
N LEU A 183 -61.49 -49.37 -56.33
CA LEU A 183 -60.23 -49.87 -56.87
C LEU A 183 -60.44 -51.21 -57.59
N GLN A 184 -59.59 -51.53 -58.57
CA GLN A 184 -59.62 -52.80 -59.31
C GLN A 184 -58.71 -53.85 -58.63
N GLY A 185 -59.21 -55.03 -58.24
CA GLY A 185 -58.38 -56.16 -57.76
C GLY A 185 -58.97 -57.02 -56.63
N GLY A 186 -58.23 -58.04 -56.13
CA GLY A 186 -58.45 -58.71 -54.83
C GLY A 186 -57.77 -57.92 -53.68
N PRO A 187 -57.68 -58.39 -52.41
CA PRO A 187 -57.34 -57.56 -51.25
C PRO A 187 -56.01 -56.82 -51.44
N ILE A 188 -56.10 -55.59 -51.91
CA ILE A 188 -54.99 -54.66 -52.04
C ILE A 188 -54.80 -54.09 -50.64
N ALA A 189 -53.55 -54.02 -50.19
CA ALA A 189 -53.18 -53.22 -49.03
C ALA A 189 -53.83 -51.82 -49.13
N PRO A 190 -54.14 -51.16 -48.00
CA PRO A 190 -54.66 -49.80 -48.05
C PRO A 190 -53.73 -48.92 -48.91
N PRO A 191 -54.27 -47.93 -49.63
CA PRO A 191 -53.45 -46.98 -50.37
C PRO A 191 -52.34 -46.40 -49.49
N SER A 192 -51.13 -46.26 -50.06
CA SER A 192 -49.99 -45.68 -49.35
C SER A 192 -50.32 -44.26 -48.86
N ASP A 193 -49.83 -43.90 -47.67
CA ASP A 193 -49.99 -42.54 -47.17
C ASP A 193 -49.40 -41.51 -48.14
N THR A 194 -50.19 -40.49 -48.46
CA THR A 194 -49.78 -39.36 -49.31
C THR A 194 -49.83 -38.03 -48.58
N THR A 195 -50.22 -38.04 -47.30
CA THR A 195 -50.33 -36.86 -46.46
C THR A 195 -48.96 -36.55 -45.88
N ALA A 196 -48.47 -35.34 -46.07
CA ALA A 196 -47.23 -34.92 -45.44
C ALA A 196 -47.47 -34.50 -43.97
N PRO A 197 -46.48 -34.70 -43.07
CA PRO A 197 -46.53 -34.12 -41.74
C PRO A 197 -46.76 -32.61 -41.76
N SER A 198 -47.38 -32.08 -40.70
CA SER A 198 -47.63 -30.65 -40.57
C SER A 198 -47.18 -30.12 -39.21
N PHE A 199 -46.61 -28.92 -39.22
CA PHE A 199 -46.22 -28.18 -38.02
C PHE A 199 -47.31 -27.20 -37.58
N SER A 200 -47.37 -26.94 -36.29
CA SER A 200 -47.96 -25.68 -35.80
C SER A 200 -46.94 -24.55 -35.95
N PRO A 201 -47.37 -23.27 -36.06
CA PRO A 201 -46.44 -22.14 -36.14
C PRO A 201 -45.42 -22.16 -34.99
N ALA A 202 -44.14 -21.95 -35.29
CA ALA A 202 -43.09 -21.94 -34.29
C ALA A 202 -43.14 -20.65 -33.46
N THR A 203 -42.90 -20.79 -32.16
CA THR A 203 -42.46 -19.68 -31.31
C THR A 203 -40.92 -19.63 -31.30
N PRO A 204 -40.30 -18.45 -31.11
CA PRO A 204 -38.86 -18.37 -30.88
C PRO A 204 -38.45 -19.27 -29.71
N LEU A 205 -37.34 -19.99 -29.88
CA LEU A 205 -36.74 -20.84 -28.86
C LEU A 205 -35.49 -20.13 -28.33
N SER A 206 -35.11 -20.39 -27.09
CA SER A 206 -33.93 -19.78 -26.47
C SER A 206 -33.04 -20.82 -25.82
N TYR A 207 -31.73 -20.57 -25.83
CA TYR A 207 -30.73 -21.36 -25.13
C TYR A 207 -29.71 -20.44 -24.46
N GLN A 208 -29.20 -20.85 -23.31
CA GLN A 208 -28.09 -20.15 -22.64
C GLN A 208 -26.81 -20.36 -23.45
N GLU A 209 -25.93 -19.37 -23.51
CA GLU A 209 -24.59 -19.54 -24.09
C GLU A 209 -23.73 -20.58 -23.30
N ASN A 210 -22.46 -20.76 -23.66
CA ASN A 210 -21.55 -21.71 -22.99
C ASN A 210 -21.99 -23.17 -22.98
N GLN A 211 -22.77 -23.58 -23.97
CA GLN A 211 -23.19 -24.96 -24.15
C GLN A 211 -22.00 -25.84 -24.50
N ILE A 212 -22.06 -27.09 -24.05
CA ILE A 212 -21.09 -28.13 -24.42
C ILE A 212 -21.57 -28.91 -25.64
N ALA A 213 -20.66 -29.62 -26.29
CA ALA A 213 -21.02 -30.47 -27.42
C ALA A 213 -22.06 -31.52 -26.99
N ASP A 214 -23.02 -31.78 -27.87
CA ASP A 214 -24.17 -32.66 -27.71
C ASP A 214 -25.24 -32.18 -26.71
N ALA A 215 -25.04 -31.04 -26.03
CA ALA A 215 -26.06 -30.44 -25.17
C ALA A 215 -27.32 -30.11 -25.99
N VAL A 216 -28.49 -30.54 -25.51
CA VAL A 216 -29.78 -30.22 -26.13
C VAL A 216 -30.12 -28.77 -25.79
N VAL A 217 -30.14 -27.90 -26.80
CA VAL A 217 -30.35 -26.45 -26.66
C VAL A 217 -31.80 -26.05 -26.93
N ALA A 218 -32.51 -26.80 -27.74
CA ALA A 218 -33.90 -26.53 -28.07
C ALA A 218 -34.64 -27.80 -28.48
N THR A 219 -35.97 -27.77 -28.46
CA THR A 219 -36.80 -28.85 -29.01
C THR A 219 -37.87 -28.22 -29.89
N VAL A 220 -37.92 -28.66 -31.15
CA VAL A 220 -38.90 -28.18 -32.13
C VAL A 220 -40.29 -28.67 -31.72
N ALA A 221 -41.32 -27.83 -31.94
CA ALA A 221 -42.70 -28.24 -31.72
C ALA A 221 -43.01 -29.51 -32.53
N ALA A 222 -43.61 -30.49 -31.88
CA ALA A 222 -43.92 -31.76 -32.52
C ALA A 222 -44.80 -31.55 -33.76
N ALA A 223 -44.33 -32.03 -34.91
CA ALA A 223 -45.16 -32.16 -36.08
C ALA A 223 -46.21 -33.26 -35.85
N THR A 224 -47.38 -33.09 -36.45
CA THR A 224 -48.44 -34.08 -36.42
C THR A 224 -48.60 -34.70 -37.78
N ASP A 225 -48.74 -36.01 -37.78
CA ASP A 225 -49.08 -36.83 -38.93
C ASP A 225 -49.89 -38.04 -38.45
N ASN A 226 -50.67 -38.62 -39.35
CA ASN A 226 -51.67 -39.65 -39.06
C ASN A 226 -51.03 -41.03 -38.98
N VAL A 227 -49.97 -41.24 -39.77
CA VAL A 227 -49.15 -42.46 -39.79
C VAL A 227 -47.91 -42.29 -38.90
N GLY A 228 -47.60 -41.05 -38.53
CA GLY A 228 -46.65 -40.69 -37.50
C GLY A 228 -45.37 -40.12 -38.08
N VAL A 229 -44.76 -39.20 -37.32
CA VAL A 229 -43.51 -38.55 -37.70
C VAL A 229 -42.34 -39.44 -37.32
N THR A 230 -41.45 -39.71 -38.27
CA THR A 230 -40.30 -40.60 -38.06
C THR A 230 -38.97 -39.85 -37.99
N GLN A 231 -38.92 -38.61 -38.46
CA GLN A 231 -37.68 -37.84 -38.55
C GLN A 231 -37.92 -36.34 -38.60
N TYR A 232 -36.95 -35.58 -38.07
CA TYR A 232 -36.81 -34.14 -38.25
C TYR A 232 -35.44 -33.86 -38.85
N MET A 233 -35.36 -32.91 -39.78
CA MET A 233 -34.13 -32.54 -40.48
C MET A 233 -34.10 -31.02 -40.70
N PHE A 234 -32.90 -30.46 -40.75
CA PHE A 234 -32.68 -29.14 -41.33
C PHE A 234 -32.91 -29.18 -42.84
N LEU A 235 -33.59 -28.17 -43.37
CA LEU A 235 -33.68 -27.89 -44.79
C LEU A 235 -32.64 -26.83 -45.16
N LEU A 236 -31.62 -27.25 -45.91
CA LEU A 236 -30.51 -26.41 -46.33
C LEU A 236 -30.90 -25.50 -47.50
N SER A 237 -30.11 -24.46 -47.76
CA SER A 237 -30.37 -23.49 -48.85
C SER A 237 -30.49 -24.12 -50.24
N ASN A 238 -29.82 -25.25 -50.47
CA ASN A 238 -29.86 -26.04 -51.70
C ASN A 238 -31.04 -27.03 -51.78
N ASN A 239 -32.02 -26.93 -50.87
CA ASN A 239 -33.14 -27.86 -50.67
C ASN A 239 -32.75 -29.30 -50.25
N ALA A 240 -31.49 -29.54 -49.88
CA ALA A 240 -31.10 -30.81 -49.27
C ALA A 240 -31.58 -30.86 -47.81
N ARG A 241 -31.76 -32.09 -47.31
CA ARG A 241 -32.14 -32.36 -45.93
C ARG A 241 -30.96 -32.93 -45.19
N SER A 242 -30.69 -32.43 -43.99
CA SER A 242 -29.51 -32.80 -43.20
C SER A 242 -29.86 -32.88 -41.71
N ALA A 243 -29.20 -33.79 -41.00
CA ALA A 243 -29.28 -33.85 -39.54
C ALA A 243 -28.45 -32.74 -38.87
N THR A 244 -27.65 -31.99 -39.64
CA THR A 244 -26.81 -30.89 -39.19
C THR A 244 -27.16 -29.62 -39.96
N SER A 245 -27.17 -28.47 -39.28
CA SER A 245 -27.38 -27.16 -39.89
C SER A 245 -26.31 -26.84 -40.95
N GLU A 246 -26.61 -25.88 -41.83
CA GLU A 246 -25.75 -25.56 -42.99
C GLU A 246 -24.37 -25.01 -42.58
N ASP A 247 -24.32 -24.26 -41.49
CA ASP A 247 -23.10 -23.75 -40.84
C ASP A 247 -22.37 -24.81 -39.98
N GLY A 248 -23.02 -25.95 -39.74
CA GLY A 248 -22.48 -27.02 -38.93
C GLY A 248 -22.65 -26.82 -37.42
N PHE A 249 -23.25 -25.73 -36.95
CA PHE A 249 -23.29 -25.40 -35.51
C PHE A 249 -24.27 -26.26 -34.71
N PHE A 250 -25.39 -26.66 -35.29
CA PHE A 250 -26.45 -27.41 -34.62
C PHE A 250 -26.73 -28.75 -35.31
N SER A 251 -27.17 -29.73 -34.52
CA SER A 251 -27.67 -31.01 -35.01
C SER A 251 -29.10 -31.24 -34.53
N ILE A 252 -29.89 -32.03 -35.25
CA ILE A 252 -31.26 -32.38 -34.88
C ILE A 252 -31.48 -33.89 -34.95
N ASN A 253 -32.14 -34.44 -33.93
CA ASN A 253 -32.46 -35.87 -33.87
C ASN A 253 -33.89 -36.19 -34.33
N ALA A 254 -34.22 -37.48 -34.41
CA ALA A 254 -35.54 -37.96 -34.85
C ALA A 254 -36.71 -37.53 -33.95
N ASN A 255 -36.45 -37.04 -32.73
CA ASN A 255 -37.45 -36.50 -31.82
C ASN A 255 -37.58 -34.97 -31.90
N GLY A 256 -36.87 -34.32 -32.83
CA GLY A 256 -36.90 -32.87 -33.00
C GLY A 256 -36.08 -32.10 -31.96
N GLN A 257 -35.22 -32.77 -31.21
CA GLN A 257 -34.30 -32.11 -30.27
C GLN A 257 -33.10 -31.58 -31.05
N ILE A 258 -32.82 -30.30 -30.87
CA ILE A 258 -31.68 -29.59 -31.45
C ILE A 258 -30.57 -29.57 -30.40
N SER A 259 -29.37 -30.03 -30.79
CA SER A 259 -28.18 -30.07 -29.95
C SER A 259 -27.03 -29.24 -30.52
N MET A 260 -26.20 -28.69 -29.62
CA MET A 260 -24.96 -27.99 -29.97
C MET A 260 -23.92 -28.99 -30.51
N THR A 261 -23.24 -28.66 -31.60
CA THR A 261 -22.14 -29.49 -32.13
C THR A 261 -20.79 -28.99 -31.63
N ALA A 262 -19.72 -29.78 -31.82
CA ALA A 262 -18.36 -29.33 -31.53
C ALA A 262 -17.94 -28.05 -32.30
N LEU A 263 -18.45 -27.83 -33.53
CA LEU A 263 -18.21 -26.59 -34.27
C LEU A 263 -18.99 -25.42 -33.68
N GLY A 264 -20.22 -25.67 -33.22
CA GLY A 264 -21.04 -24.66 -32.54
C GLY A 264 -20.44 -24.20 -31.22
N VAL A 265 -19.86 -25.12 -30.42
CA VAL A 265 -19.17 -24.78 -29.16
C VAL A 265 -18.01 -23.80 -29.39
N ALA A 266 -17.29 -23.95 -30.51
CA ALA A 266 -16.13 -23.12 -30.84
C ALA A 266 -16.48 -21.85 -31.63
N ALA A 267 -17.76 -21.65 -31.95
CA ALA A 267 -18.24 -20.54 -32.75
C ALA A 267 -18.92 -19.47 -31.88
N ASP A 268 -19.06 -18.27 -32.43
CA ASP A 268 -19.66 -17.12 -31.76
C ASP A 268 -21.18 -17.28 -31.49
N VAL A 269 -21.80 -18.39 -31.92
CA VAL A 269 -23.21 -18.72 -31.61
C VAL A 269 -23.38 -19.35 -30.22
N ASN A 270 -22.29 -19.51 -29.49
CA ASN A 270 -22.24 -20.06 -28.14
C ASN A 270 -21.44 -19.14 -27.19
N ASN A 271 -21.35 -17.87 -27.56
CA ASN A 271 -20.75 -16.77 -26.82
C ASN A 271 -21.52 -15.48 -27.19
N PHE A 272 -22.40 -15.06 -26.29
CA PHE A 272 -23.33 -13.97 -26.46
C PHE A 272 -22.61 -12.63 -26.65
N GLU A 273 -21.41 -12.46 -26.07
CA GLU A 273 -20.61 -11.24 -26.17
C GLU A 273 -19.75 -11.19 -27.45
N ALA A 274 -19.42 -12.34 -28.04
CA ALA A 274 -18.64 -12.43 -29.27
C ALA A 274 -19.50 -12.27 -30.54
N GLY A 275 -20.77 -12.64 -30.47
CA GLY A 275 -21.70 -12.60 -31.60
C GLY A 275 -22.08 -11.19 -32.06
N VAL A 276 -22.16 -10.98 -33.39
CA VAL A 276 -22.78 -9.76 -33.98
C VAL A 276 -24.32 -9.80 -33.92
N SER A 277 -24.90 -10.98 -33.69
CA SER A 277 -26.34 -11.20 -33.55
C SER A 277 -26.60 -12.49 -32.77
N ASN A 278 -27.36 -12.39 -31.68
CA ASN A 278 -27.60 -13.50 -30.75
C ASN A 278 -28.89 -14.24 -31.12
N THR A 279 -29.11 -14.38 -32.43
CA THR A 279 -30.34 -14.87 -33.04
C THR A 279 -30.02 -15.58 -34.33
N HIS A 280 -30.41 -16.85 -34.43
CA HIS A 280 -30.10 -17.72 -35.56
C HIS A 280 -31.36 -18.39 -36.09
N SER A 281 -31.60 -18.30 -37.39
CA SER A 281 -32.80 -18.85 -38.02
C SER A 281 -32.49 -20.03 -38.93
N TYR A 282 -33.25 -21.11 -38.76
CA TYR A 282 -33.11 -22.35 -39.51
C TYR A 282 -34.48 -22.83 -40.02
N ASN A 283 -34.48 -23.52 -41.16
CA ASN A 283 -35.68 -24.19 -41.66
C ASN A 283 -35.65 -25.66 -41.24
N ILE A 284 -36.73 -26.14 -40.61
CA ILE A 284 -36.88 -27.54 -40.19
C ILE A 284 -38.01 -28.19 -40.99
N VAL A 285 -37.82 -29.44 -41.40
CA VAL A 285 -38.84 -30.28 -42.04
C VAL A 285 -39.01 -31.58 -41.27
N ALA A 286 -40.24 -32.10 -41.25
CA ALA A 286 -40.58 -33.37 -40.65
C ALA A 286 -40.95 -34.39 -41.75
N GLY A 287 -40.53 -35.63 -41.58
CA GLY A 287 -40.82 -36.74 -42.50
C GLY A 287 -41.59 -37.87 -41.83
N ASP A 288 -42.51 -38.50 -42.57
CA ASP A 288 -43.24 -39.70 -42.13
C ASP A 288 -42.56 -40.99 -42.61
N GLN A 289 -43.19 -42.14 -42.34
CA GLN A 289 -42.69 -43.45 -42.77
C GLN A 289 -42.88 -43.71 -44.28
N ALA A 290 -43.84 -43.04 -44.92
CA ALA A 290 -44.11 -43.16 -46.35
C ALA A 290 -43.15 -42.30 -47.21
N GLY A 291 -42.36 -41.44 -46.58
CA GLY A 291 -41.40 -40.56 -47.23
C GLY A 291 -42.01 -39.22 -47.66
N ASN A 292 -43.21 -38.86 -47.17
CA ASN A 292 -43.75 -37.53 -47.36
C ASN A 292 -43.08 -36.56 -46.37
N TRP A 293 -42.91 -35.31 -46.81
CA TRP A 293 -42.20 -34.29 -46.04
C TRP A 293 -43.05 -33.03 -45.91
N SER A 294 -43.04 -32.44 -44.72
CA SER A 294 -43.74 -31.20 -44.41
C SER A 294 -43.22 -30.03 -45.24
N SER A 295 -44.00 -28.94 -45.28
CA SER A 295 -43.44 -27.63 -45.59
C SER A 295 -42.41 -27.22 -44.52
N ALA A 296 -41.48 -26.35 -44.89
CA ALA A 296 -40.47 -25.83 -43.97
C ALA A 296 -41.10 -25.02 -42.82
N LEU A 297 -40.67 -25.32 -41.60
CA LEU A 297 -40.92 -24.52 -40.40
C LEU A 297 -39.68 -23.66 -40.12
N ALA A 298 -39.83 -22.33 -40.19
CA ALA A 298 -38.77 -21.43 -39.74
C ALA A 298 -38.70 -21.44 -38.20
N VAL A 299 -37.56 -21.85 -37.66
CA VAL A 299 -37.24 -21.88 -36.24
C VAL A 299 -36.15 -20.86 -35.97
N THR A 300 -36.37 -20.01 -34.97
CA THR A 300 -35.37 -19.07 -34.49
C THR A 300 -34.85 -19.53 -33.14
N LEU A 301 -33.53 -19.67 -33.02
CA LEU A 301 -32.81 -19.95 -31.79
C LEU A 301 -32.17 -18.65 -31.31
N ASN A 302 -32.60 -18.18 -30.14
CA ASN A 302 -32.07 -16.99 -29.49
C ASN A 302 -31.10 -17.41 -28.40
N GLU A 303 -29.86 -16.97 -28.52
CA GLU A 303 -28.89 -17.13 -27.44
C GLU A 303 -29.24 -16.15 -26.31
N THR A 304 -29.13 -16.59 -25.06
CA THR A 304 -29.34 -15.77 -23.87
C THR A 304 -28.05 -15.65 -23.09
N ASN A 305 -27.72 -14.41 -22.72
CA ASN A 305 -26.53 -14.07 -21.96
C ASN A 305 -26.50 -14.79 -20.60
N ASP A 306 -25.36 -15.38 -20.28
CA ASP A 306 -24.96 -15.78 -18.93
C ASP A 306 -24.11 -14.67 -18.31
N THR A 307 -24.72 -13.87 -17.42
CA THR A 307 -24.02 -12.73 -16.84
C THR A 307 -22.88 -13.14 -15.89
N SER A 308 -22.64 -14.44 -15.67
CA SER A 308 -21.58 -14.93 -14.80
C SER A 308 -20.20 -14.96 -15.46
N ASP A 309 -20.12 -14.96 -16.79
CA ASP A 309 -18.87 -14.87 -17.55
C ASP A 309 -18.77 -13.62 -18.43
N ASP A 310 -19.79 -12.75 -18.38
CA ASP A 310 -19.68 -11.35 -18.80
C ASP A 310 -18.35 -10.77 -18.29
N ILE A 311 -17.47 -10.39 -19.22
CA ILE A 311 -16.35 -9.52 -18.90
C ILE A 311 -16.96 -8.16 -18.58
N ILE A 312 -17.35 -7.93 -17.33
CA ILE A 312 -17.73 -6.59 -16.86
C ILE A 312 -16.48 -5.73 -17.08
N PRO A 313 -16.52 -4.72 -17.98
CA PRO A 313 -15.43 -3.78 -18.08
C PRO A 313 -15.36 -3.10 -16.72
N ASP A 314 -14.21 -3.20 -16.07
CA ASP A 314 -14.00 -2.46 -14.84
C ASP A 314 -14.12 -0.97 -15.18
N THR A 315 -15.17 -0.34 -14.66
CA THR A 315 -15.47 1.08 -14.86
C THR A 315 -15.25 1.86 -13.56
N THR A 316 -14.89 1.16 -12.48
CA THR A 316 -14.62 1.75 -11.19
C THR A 316 -13.13 2.02 -11.08
N ALA A 317 -12.77 3.25 -10.75
CA ALA A 317 -11.38 3.56 -10.46
C ALA A 317 -10.98 3.09 -9.06
N PRO A 318 -9.69 2.73 -8.84
CA PRO A 318 -9.18 2.47 -7.51
C PRO A 318 -9.43 3.62 -6.54
N THR A 319 -9.58 3.31 -5.26
CA THR A 319 -9.80 4.34 -4.22
C THR A 319 -8.83 4.20 -3.06
N PHE A 320 -8.27 5.32 -2.61
CA PHE A 320 -7.56 5.41 -1.32
C PHE A 320 -8.57 5.59 -0.18
N SER A 321 -8.26 5.05 0.99
CA SER A 321 -9.09 5.17 2.20
C SER A 321 -9.08 6.58 2.83
N SER A 322 -8.13 7.42 2.42
CA SER A 322 -7.93 8.79 2.89
C SER A 322 -7.47 9.69 1.74
N ALA A 323 -7.79 10.99 1.84
CA ALA A 323 -7.29 12.01 0.90
C ALA A 323 -5.85 12.44 1.18
N THR A 324 -5.34 12.15 2.38
CA THR A 324 -3.96 12.46 2.77
C THR A 324 -3.33 11.30 3.52
N GLU A 325 -2.04 11.13 3.36
CA GLU A 325 -1.21 10.15 4.06
C GLU A 325 0.08 10.83 4.53
N SER A 326 0.59 10.39 5.68
CA SER A 326 1.83 10.92 6.25
C SER A 326 2.74 9.74 6.56
N LEU A 327 3.87 9.66 5.87
CA LEU A 327 4.85 8.58 5.98
C LEU A 327 6.17 9.17 6.47
N ASN A 328 6.94 8.37 7.20
CA ASN A 328 8.23 8.80 7.71
C ASN A 328 9.34 7.98 7.04
N TYR A 329 10.47 8.62 6.74
CA TYR A 329 11.70 7.96 6.33
C TYR A 329 12.89 8.57 7.07
N GLN A 330 13.89 7.76 7.37
CA GLN A 330 15.14 8.24 7.94
C GLN A 330 15.95 8.95 6.86
N GLU A 331 16.68 10.02 7.20
CA GLU A 331 17.65 10.64 6.28
C GLU A 331 18.80 9.68 5.92
N ASN A 332 19.81 10.15 5.16
CA ASN A 332 20.99 9.37 4.78
C ASN A 332 20.70 8.11 3.95
N GLN A 333 19.63 8.14 3.16
CA GLN A 333 19.24 7.06 2.27
C GLN A 333 20.21 6.98 1.08
N ILE A 334 20.43 5.75 0.60
CA ILE A 334 21.17 5.50 -0.63
C ILE A 334 20.20 5.46 -1.83
N ALA A 335 20.73 5.60 -3.04
CA ALA A 335 19.93 5.47 -4.24
C ALA A 335 19.27 4.08 -4.32
N ASP A 336 18.03 4.05 -4.80
CA ASP A 336 17.14 2.89 -4.89
C ASP A 336 16.69 2.28 -3.54
N ALA A 337 17.07 2.89 -2.40
CA ALA A 337 16.53 2.48 -1.10
C ALA A 337 15.03 2.78 -1.04
N VAL A 338 14.22 1.78 -0.64
CA VAL A 338 12.79 1.97 -0.38
C VAL A 338 12.63 2.72 0.93
N VAL A 339 12.11 3.94 0.85
CA VAL A 339 11.99 4.88 1.99
C VAL A 339 10.59 4.87 2.61
N ALA A 340 9.57 4.57 1.81
CA ALA A 340 8.19 4.52 2.26
C ALA A 340 7.35 3.57 1.41
N THR A 341 6.17 3.19 1.88
CA THR A 341 5.18 2.45 1.09
C THR A 341 3.82 3.07 1.33
N VAL A 342 3.16 3.46 0.25
CA VAL A 342 1.83 4.08 0.27
C VAL A 342 0.81 3.05 0.77
N THR A 343 -0.15 3.49 1.59
CA THR A 343 -1.26 2.63 1.99
C THR A 343 -1.99 2.12 0.74
N PRO A 344 -2.14 0.80 0.58
CA PRO A 344 -2.72 0.25 -0.65
C PRO A 344 -4.12 0.82 -0.94
N ALA A 345 -4.28 1.42 -2.12
CA ALA A 345 -5.59 1.65 -2.70
C ALA A 345 -6.34 0.32 -2.88
N THR A 346 -7.67 0.37 -2.81
CA THR A 346 -8.54 -0.78 -3.02
C THR A 346 -9.34 -0.62 -4.29
N ASP A 347 -9.53 -1.73 -4.99
CA ASP A 347 -10.34 -1.83 -6.20
C ASP A 347 -11.00 -3.23 -6.25
N SER A 348 -12.17 -3.35 -6.87
CA SER A 348 -12.88 -4.63 -7.02
C SER A 348 -12.21 -5.62 -7.97
N VAL A 349 -11.45 -5.15 -8.95
CA VAL A 349 -10.72 -5.94 -9.95
C VAL A 349 -9.21 -5.87 -9.73
N GLY A 350 -8.75 -4.89 -8.93
CA GLY A 350 -7.43 -4.84 -8.35
C GLY A 350 -6.55 -3.71 -8.89
N VAL A 351 -5.57 -3.30 -8.10
CA VAL A 351 -4.63 -2.22 -8.45
C VAL A 351 -3.41 -2.80 -9.15
N THR A 352 -3.03 -2.18 -10.27
CA THR A 352 -1.91 -2.65 -11.10
C THR A 352 -0.70 -1.73 -11.08
N GLU A 353 -0.89 -0.44 -10.79
CA GLU A 353 0.20 0.52 -10.75
C GLU A 353 -0.07 1.71 -9.80
N TYR A 354 1.02 2.33 -9.36
CA TYR A 354 1.02 3.59 -8.62
C TYR A 354 1.96 4.57 -9.32
N MET A 355 1.57 5.84 -9.43
CA MET A 355 2.33 6.89 -10.09
C MET A 355 2.23 8.20 -9.32
N PHE A 356 3.26 9.03 -9.42
CA PHE A 356 3.17 10.44 -9.04
C PHE A 356 2.29 11.20 -10.05
N LEU A 357 1.41 12.07 -9.55
CA LEU A 357 0.66 13.02 -10.35
C LEU A 357 1.39 14.38 -10.31
N LEU A 358 1.90 14.80 -11.48
CA LEU A 358 2.70 16.03 -11.62
C LEU A 358 1.81 17.28 -11.73
N GLY A 359 2.39 18.47 -11.58
CA GLY A 359 1.66 19.74 -11.64
C GLY A 359 0.92 20.01 -12.96
N ASP A 360 1.33 19.37 -14.06
CA ASP A 360 0.67 19.44 -15.37
C ASP A 360 -0.43 18.36 -15.57
N ASN A 361 -0.77 17.61 -14.52
CA ASN A 361 -1.65 16.44 -14.50
C ASN A 361 -1.14 15.22 -15.29
N SER A 362 0.12 15.20 -15.72
CA SER A 362 0.74 13.98 -16.22
C SER A 362 1.10 13.03 -15.07
N ARG A 363 1.33 11.76 -15.41
CA ARG A 363 1.66 10.70 -14.46
C ARG A 363 3.07 10.21 -14.74
N SER A 364 3.85 10.00 -13.67
CA SER A 364 5.25 9.60 -13.77
C SER A 364 5.62 8.65 -12.65
N ALA A 365 6.52 7.71 -12.94
CA ALA A 365 7.13 6.85 -11.92
C ALA A 365 8.16 7.61 -11.07
N THR A 366 8.50 8.84 -11.42
CA THR A 366 9.44 9.72 -10.72
C THR A 366 8.75 11.02 -10.35
N SER A 367 9.00 11.53 -9.14
CA SER A 367 8.48 12.81 -8.66
C SER A 367 8.95 13.98 -9.51
N GLU A 368 8.24 15.11 -9.44
CA GLU A 368 8.49 16.28 -10.31
C GLU A 368 9.87 16.92 -10.09
N ASP A 369 10.35 16.92 -8.84
CA ASP A 369 11.70 17.33 -8.45
C ASP A 369 12.78 16.29 -8.77
N GLY A 370 12.37 15.08 -9.16
CA GLY A 370 13.26 13.98 -9.45
C GLY A 370 13.79 13.24 -8.22
N PHE A 371 13.41 13.60 -6.99
CA PHE A 371 14.02 13.06 -5.77
C PHE A 371 13.56 11.65 -5.43
N PHE A 372 12.32 11.28 -5.74
CA PHE A 372 11.73 10.00 -5.41
C PHE A 372 11.21 9.26 -6.64
N SER A 373 11.20 7.93 -6.58
CA SER A 373 10.56 7.05 -7.56
C SER A 373 9.53 6.15 -6.89
N ILE A 374 8.52 5.69 -7.62
CA ILE A 374 7.49 4.78 -7.11
C ILE A 374 7.33 3.57 -8.04
N ASN A 375 7.21 2.38 -7.46
CA ASN A 375 6.99 1.15 -8.22
C ASN A 375 5.50 0.74 -8.24
N THR A 376 5.18 -0.32 -8.98
CA THR A 376 3.82 -0.83 -9.14
C THR A 376 3.17 -1.35 -7.86
N ASN A 377 3.96 -1.56 -6.79
CA ASN A 377 3.46 -1.99 -5.48
C ASN A 377 3.29 -0.83 -4.51
N GLY A 378 3.42 0.42 -4.97
CA GLY A 378 3.30 1.62 -4.14
C GLY A 378 4.50 1.88 -3.23
N GLN A 379 5.64 1.23 -3.49
CA GLN A 379 6.88 1.46 -2.75
C GLN A 379 7.61 2.66 -3.33
N ILE A 380 7.89 3.64 -2.48
CA ILE A 380 8.60 4.86 -2.83
C ILE A 380 10.08 4.64 -2.51
N SER A 381 10.96 4.96 -3.46
CA SER A 381 12.41 4.79 -3.33
C SER A 381 13.16 6.09 -3.58
N MET A 382 14.28 6.29 -2.88
CA MET A 382 15.18 7.42 -3.06
C MET A 382 15.91 7.33 -4.40
N THR A 383 16.00 8.42 -5.16
CA THR A 383 16.77 8.45 -6.42
C THR A 383 18.18 9.02 -6.19
N ALA A 384 19.07 8.90 -7.17
CA ALA A 384 20.39 9.54 -7.12
C ALA A 384 20.34 11.07 -6.97
N LEU A 385 19.29 11.74 -7.49
CA LEU A 385 19.10 13.18 -7.28
C LEU A 385 18.58 13.49 -5.88
N GLY A 386 17.72 12.62 -5.33
CA GLY A 386 17.25 12.73 -3.95
C GLY A 386 18.37 12.55 -2.93
N VAL A 387 19.29 11.60 -3.16
CA VAL A 387 20.49 11.40 -2.32
C VAL A 387 21.33 12.67 -2.22
N ALA A 388 21.50 13.40 -3.33
CA ALA A 388 22.31 14.62 -3.37
C ALA A 388 21.55 15.90 -2.96
N SER A 389 20.29 15.77 -2.57
CA SER A 389 19.40 16.88 -2.25
C SER A 389 19.23 17.06 -0.74
N ASP A 390 18.69 18.21 -0.33
CA ASP A 390 18.40 18.53 1.08
C ASP A 390 17.25 17.70 1.66
N VAL A 391 16.49 16.98 0.82
CA VAL A 391 15.44 16.04 1.27
C VAL A 391 15.98 14.72 1.84
N ASN A 392 17.31 14.56 1.86
CA ASN A 392 17.99 13.41 2.45
C ASN A 392 19.03 13.85 3.50
N ASN A 393 18.87 15.07 4.00
CA ASN A 393 19.66 15.68 5.05
C ASN A 393 18.77 16.61 5.91
N PHE A 394 18.35 16.09 7.05
CA PHE A 394 17.41 16.69 7.99
C PHE A 394 17.93 18.03 8.54
N GLU A 395 19.25 18.21 8.68
CA GLU A 395 19.89 19.43 9.16
C GLU A 395 20.06 20.49 8.08
N ALA A 396 20.07 20.11 6.80
CA ALA A 396 20.28 21.00 5.66
C ALA A 396 18.97 21.59 5.09
N GLY A 397 17.85 20.89 5.26
CA GLY A 397 16.55 21.26 4.72
C GLY A 397 15.90 22.50 5.35
N THR A 398 15.10 23.23 4.57
CA THR A 398 14.21 24.30 5.09
C THR A 398 12.88 23.76 5.62
N SER A 399 12.55 22.51 5.28
CA SER A 399 11.38 21.76 5.74
C SER A 399 11.64 20.27 5.60
N ASN A 400 11.25 19.50 6.62
CA ASN A 400 11.56 18.08 6.73
C ASN A 400 10.35 17.23 6.30
N GLY A 401 9.46 17.81 5.50
CA GLY A 401 8.20 17.23 5.08
C GLY A 401 7.88 17.64 3.64
N HIS A 402 7.78 16.66 2.75
CA HIS A 402 7.64 16.87 1.30
C HIS A 402 6.34 16.25 0.80
N ASN A 403 5.50 17.05 0.14
CA ASN A 403 4.18 16.62 -0.31
C ASN A 403 4.20 16.17 -1.78
N TYR A 404 3.70 14.98 -2.03
CA TYR A 404 3.55 14.42 -3.37
C TYR A 404 2.13 13.89 -3.58
N ASN A 405 1.56 14.16 -4.75
CA ASN A 405 0.26 13.58 -5.12
C ASN A 405 0.50 12.23 -5.80
N ILE A 406 -0.17 11.18 -5.32
CA ILE A 406 -0.05 9.82 -5.85
C ILE A 406 -1.41 9.33 -6.31
N VAL A 407 -1.42 8.64 -7.46
CA VAL A 407 -2.61 8.02 -8.06
C VAL A 407 -2.36 6.53 -8.27
N ALA A 408 -3.43 5.74 -8.17
CA ALA A 408 -3.43 4.30 -8.42
C ALA A 408 -4.21 3.98 -9.70
N GLY A 409 -3.70 3.07 -10.52
CA GLY A 409 -4.31 2.62 -11.77
C GLY A 409 -4.68 1.14 -11.74
N ASP A 410 -5.80 0.78 -12.36
CA ASP A 410 -6.23 -0.60 -12.58
C ASP A 410 -5.86 -1.10 -14.00
N GLN A 411 -6.20 -2.37 -14.28
CA GLN A 411 -5.92 -2.99 -15.57
C GLN A 411 -6.78 -2.44 -16.72
N ALA A 412 -7.94 -1.84 -16.41
CA ALA A 412 -8.84 -1.21 -17.37
C ALA A 412 -8.42 0.23 -17.72
N GLY A 413 -7.42 0.77 -17.03
CA GLY A 413 -6.90 2.11 -17.23
C GLY A 413 -7.69 3.20 -16.50
N ASN A 414 -8.53 2.84 -15.53
CA ASN A 414 -9.13 3.84 -14.65
C ASN A 414 -8.12 4.26 -13.58
N TRP A 415 -8.17 5.54 -13.19
CA TRP A 415 -7.23 6.15 -12.27
C TRP A 415 -7.95 6.75 -11.08
N SER A 416 -7.42 6.52 -9.88
CA SER A 416 -7.95 7.06 -8.65
C SER A 416 -7.90 8.60 -8.62
N SER A 417 -8.70 9.20 -7.75
CA SER A 417 -8.37 10.54 -7.23
C SER A 417 -7.00 10.51 -6.54
N ALA A 418 -6.27 11.62 -6.60
CA ALA A 418 -4.97 11.71 -5.95
C ALA A 418 -5.08 11.67 -4.43
N VAL A 419 -4.18 10.92 -3.79
CA VAL A 419 -3.86 11.05 -2.37
C VAL A 419 -2.64 11.94 -2.22
N THR A 420 -2.68 12.91 -1.32
CA THR A 420 -1.49 13.71 -0.98
C THR A 420 -0.69 12.97 0.08
N VAL A 421 0.48 12.47 -0.28
CA VAL A 421 1.42 11.80 0.61
C VAL A 421 2.48 12.81 1.06
N THR A 422 2.54 13.06 2.36
CA THR A 422 3.65 13.79 3.00
C THR A 422 4.72 12.78 3.39
N LEU A 423 5.90 12.87 2.78
CA LEU A 423 7.09 12.15 3.19
C LEU A 423 7.84 13.02 4.20
N ASN A 424 7.85 12.59 5.46
CA ASN A 424 8.53 13.28 6.55
C ASN A 424 9.89 12.62 6.78
N GLU A 425 10.92 13.41 6.59
CA GLU A 425 12.27 13.04 6.97
C GLU A 425 12.38 13.02 8.50
N THR A 426 13.02 11.99 9.02
CA THR A 426 13.33 11.85 10.44
C THR A 426 14.83 11.85 10.65
N ASN A 427 15.27 12.64 11.62
CA ASN A 427 16.67 12.81 11.98
C ASN A 427 17.34 11.49 12.38
N ASP A 428 18.53 11.26 11.85
CA ASP A 428 19.52 10.32 12.34
C ASP A 428 20.58 11.08 13.15
N ALA A 429 20.56 10.93 14.47
CA ALA A 429 21.48 11.68 15.33
C ALA A 429 22.98 11.29 15.16
N SER A 430 23.31 10.35 14.27
CA SER A 430 24.69 9.93 14.00
C SER A 430 25.50 10.92 13.15
N ASP A 431 24.85 11.88 12.50
CA ASP A 431 25.49 12.98 11.75
C ASP A 431 25.00 14.38 12.18
N ASP A 432 24.41 14.47 13.38
CA ASP A 432 24.17 15.75 14.05
C ASP A 432 25.47 16.54 14.30
N SER A 433 25.35 17.86 14.41
CA SER A 433 26.43 18.75 14.88
C SER A 433 26.82 18.41 16.33
N GLY A 434 27.76 17.48 16.49
CA GLY A 434 28.20 16.90 17.78
C GLY A 434 28.21 15.37 17.83
N ALA A 435 27.78 14.69 16.75
CA ALA A 435 27.71 13.24 16.67
C ALA A 435 29.09 12.56 16.56
N LEU A 436 30.10 13.25 16.03
CA LEU A 436 31.46 12.72 15.96
C LEU A 436 32.05 12.60 17.37
N LYS A 437 32.01 11.39 17.92
CA LYS A 437 32.75 11.03 19.14
C LYS A 437 33.92 10.16 18.77
N ILE A 438 35.05 10.45 19.40
CA ILE A 438 36.30 9.76 19.15
C ILE A 438 36.93 9.29 20.45
N GLY A 439 37.52 8.11 20.40
CA GLY A 439 38.32 7.52 21.45
C GLY A 439 39.65 7.05 20.87
N VAL A 440 40.70 7.14 21.67
CA VAL A 440 42.02 6.64 21.33
C VAL A 440 42.30 5.46 22.26
N ALA A 441 42.74 4.34 21.71
CA ALA A 441 43.07 3.16 22.49
C ALA A 441 44.23 2.36 21.86
N GLN A 442 44.85 1.51 22.66
CA GLN A 442 46.09 0.80 22.36
C GLN A 442 45.89 -0.72 22.41
N SER A 443 46.81 -1.47 21.80
CA SER A 443 46.86 -2.93 21.93
C SER A 443 47.14 -3.37 23.37
N GLY A 444 46.28 -4.22 23.94
CA GLY A 444 46.47 -4.81 25.28
C GLY A 444 45.40 -4.45 26.30
N ASP A 445 44.60 -3.41 26.04
CA ASP A 445 43.24 -3.35 26.57
C ASP A 445 42.42 -4.44 25.85
N ASP A 446 41.53 -5.17 26.54
CA ASP A 446 40.69 -6.25 25.97
C ASP A 446 39.75 -5.73 24.86
N ILE A 447 40.29 -5.33 23.72
CA ILE A 447 39.58 -4.63 22.66
C ILE A 447 39.54 -5.51 21.43
N TRP A 448 38.30 -5.83 21.06
CA TRP A 448 37.94 -6.71 19.97
C TRP A 448 37.71 -5.87 18.73
N ASN A 449 38.23 -6.30 17.58
CA ASN A 449 37.90 -5.66 16.31
C ASN A 449 36.39 -5.76 16.00
N ALA A 450 35.95 -5.06 14.96
CA ALA A 450 34.56 -5.05 14.52
C ALA A 450 33.97 -6.44 14.19
N ALA A 451 34.81 -7.46 13.99
CA ALA A 451 34.44 -8.86 13.74
C ALA A 451 34.52 -9.74 15.01
N VAL A 452 34.68 -9.15 16.19
CA VAL A 452 34.87 -9.86 17.47
C VAL A 452 36.07 -10.80 17.42
N THR A 453 37.16 -10.35 16.80
CA THR A 453 38.47 -11.01 16.80
C THR A 453 39.44 -10.15 17.60
N ALA A 454 40.18 -10.76 18.53
CA ALA A 454 41.17 -10.04 19.33
C ALA A 454 42.36 -9.60 18.46
N ILE A 455 42.76 -8.33 18.61
CA ILE A 455 43.94 -7.74 17.93
C ILE A 455 45.14 -7.96 18.87
N PHE A 456 46.19 -8.62 18.39
CA PHE A 456 47.29 -9.15 19.22
C PHE A 456 48.68 -8.56 18.92
N TYR A 457 48.78 -7.41 18.26
CA TYR A 457 50.08 -6.77 17.92
C TYR A 457 50.09 -5.31 18.36
N ASP A 458 51.29 -4.79 18.65
CA ASP A 458 51.59 -3.43 19.10
C ASP A 458 51.06 -2.39 18.08
N THR A 459 49.83 -1.90 18.28
CA THR A 459 49.14 -0.99 17.34
C THR A 459 48.34 0.07 18.07
N ASP A 460 48.48 1.31 17.62
CA ASP A 460 47.66 2.44 18.02
C ASP A 460 46.45 2.60 17.09
N TYR A 461 45.26 2.84 17.64
CA TYR A 461 44.07 3.08 16.82
C TYR A 461 43.15 4.17 17.38
N ILE A 462 42.47 4.84 16.45
CA ILE A 462 41.40 5.79 16.76
C ILE A 462 40.09 5.06 16.50
N ILE A 463 39.26 4.93 17.53
CA ILE A 463 37.86 4.51 17.40
C ILE A 463 37.01 5.76 17.25
N MET A 464 36.14 5.76 16.24
CA MET A 464 35.07 6.73 16.08
C MET A 464 33.73 6.02 16.16
N ASP A 465 32.69 6.72 16.61
CA ASP A 465 31.31 6.28 16.39
C ASP A 465 31.08 6.08 14.89
N LYS A 466 30.24 5.11 14.52
CA LYS A 466 29.96 4.84 13.10
C LYS A 466 29.25 6.04 12.48
N PHE A 467 29.82 6.52 11.38
CA PHE A 467 29.25 7.56 10.53
C PHE A 467 28.63 6.94 9.26
N PRO A 468 27.76 7.68 8.56
CA PRO A 468 27.15 7.23 7.32
C PRO A 468 28.15 6.73 6.26
N VAL A 469 27.69 5.86 5.36
CA VAL A 469 28.54 5.30 4.30
C VAL A 469 28.82 6.38 3.27
N GLY A 470 30.11 6.61 2.96
CA GLY A 470 30.55 7.68 2.05
C GLY A 470 31.29 8.82 2.75
N THR A 471 31.31 8.81 4.09
CA THR A 471 32.13 9.75 4.87
C THR A 471 33.62 9.57 4.58
N SER A 472 34.32 10.69 4.37
CA SER A 472 35.78 10.74 4.27
C SER A 472 36.38 11.25 5.59
N TYR A 473 37.55 10.74 5.99
CA TYR A 473 38.17 11.08 7.27
C TYR A 473 39.59 11.61 7.07
N ARG A 474 39.93 12.64 7.86
CA ARG A 474 41.29 13.13 8.07
C ARG A 474 41.63 13.07 9.55
N PHE A 475 42.86 12.70 9.86
CA PHE A 475 43.32 12.42 11.23
C PHE A 475 44.48 13.34 11.58
N PHE A 476 44.48 13.86 12.79
CA PHE A 476 45.47 14.82 13.26
C PHE A 476 45.95 14.44 14.66
N VAL A 477 47.23 14.65 14.91
CA VAL A 477 47.83 14.60 16.25
C VAL A 477 48.56 15.92 16.47
N ASN A 478 48.16 16.66 17.50
CA ASN A 478 48.71 17.99 17.81
C ASN A 478 48.74 18.91 16.57
N ASP A 479 47.62 18.94 15.83
CA ASP A 479 47.41 19.68 14.57
C ASP A 479 48.28 19.23 13.37
N VAL A 480 49.08 18.17 13.50
CA VAL A 480 49.80 17.54 12.39
C VAL A 480 48.91 16.48 11.76
N GLU A 481 48.61 16.63 10.47
CA GLU A 481 47.84 15.64 9.71
C GLU A 481 48.63 14.34 9.56
N LEU A 482 48.03 13.23 9.96
CA LEU A 482 48.58 11.90 9.76
C LEU A 482 48.40 11.46 8.31
N GLY A 483 49.30 10.58 7.85
CA GLY A 483 49.06 9.81 6.63
C GLY A 483 47.84 8.91 6.77
N ALA A 484 47.31 8.43 5.64
CA ALA A 484 46.19 7.49 5.63
C ALA A 484 46.47 6.30 6.56
N PRO A 485 45.47 5.82 7.32
CA PRO A 485 45.66 4.67 8.20
C PRO A 485 46.07 3.43 7.41
N THR A 486 46.88 2.58 8.04
CA THR A 486 47.29 1.28 7.49
C THR A 486 46.07 0.38 7.26
N GLU A 487 45.06 0.48 8.13
CA GLU A 487 43.77 -0.19 7.97
C GLU A 487 42.62 0.70 8.46
N LEU A 488 41.51 0.75 7.71
CA LEU A 488 40.26 1.37 8.13
C LEU A 488 39.16 0.31 8.23
N GLN A 489 38.78 -0.06 9.44
CA GLN A 489 37.79 -1.09 9.71
C GLN A 489 36.42 -0.48 10.00
N LEU A 490 35.43 -0.80 9.16
CA LEU A 490 34.05 -0.36 9.31
C LEU A 490 33.24 -1.42 10.08
N GLY A 491 32.91 -1.14 11.34
CA GLY A 491 32.12 -2.01 12.19
C GLY A 491 30.62 -1.74 12.19
N GLN A 492 29.89 -2.54 12.96
CA GLN A 492 28.43 -2.42 13.11
C GLN A 492 28.04 -1.10 13.79
N THR A 493 28.81 -0.68 14.80
CA THR A 493 28.53 0.49 15.65
C THR A 493 29.67 1.51 15.72
N SER A 494 30.86 1.16 15.20
CA SER A 494 32.05 2.02 15.26
C SER A 494 32.95 1.81 14.05
N THR A 495 33.79 2.81 13.75
CA THR A 495 34.87 2.75 12.76
C THR A 495 36.20 2.82 13.48
N ALA A 496 37.16 1.96 13.12
CA ALA A 496 38.52 1.97 13.68
C ALA A 496 39.54 2.30 12.58
N ALA A 497 40.32 3.36 12.79
CA ALA A 497 41.48 3.69 11.97
C ALA A 497 42.75 3.22 12.70
N VAL A 498 43.52 2.34 12.05
CA VAL A 498 44.65 1.62 12.64
C VAL A 498 45.94 2.04 11.96
N TRP A 499 46.96 2.36 12.75
CA TRP A 499 48.34 2.53 12.30
C TRP A 499 49.19 1.43 12.94
N ASP A 500 50.13 0.86 12.17
CA ASP A 500 50.98 -0.28 12.58
C ASP A 500 52.23 0.14 13.39
N ASP A 501 52.12 1.27 14.10
CA ASP A 501 53.17 1.87 14.93
C ASP A 501 52.59 2.17 16.32
N ASP A 502 53.26 1.74 17.39
CA ASP A 502 52.87 1.89 18.79
C ASP A 502 53.34 3.21 19.41
N THR A 503 53.93 4.10 18.59
CA THR A 503 54.47 5.40 19.03
C THR A 503 53.62 6.60 18.61
N GLN A 504 52.43 6.37 18.04
CA GLN A 504 51.64 7.35 17.32
C GLN A 504 50.84 8.28 18.25
N PHE A 505 50.39 7.80 19.42
CA PHE A 505 49.58 8.57 20.37
C PHE A 505 50.13 8.53 21.81
N ARG A 506 50.72 9.64 22.30
CA ARG A 506 51.27 9.79 23.66
C ARG A 506 50.23 10.30 24.64
N VAL A 507 50.47 10.15 25.95
CA VAL A 507 49.64 10.81 26.98
C VAL A 507 49.64 12.33 26.75
N GLY A 508 48.45 12.92 26.59
CA GLY A 508 48.28 14.36 26.44
C GLY A 508 48.28 14.86 25.00
N ASP A 509 48.57 14.00 24.01
CA ASP A 509 48.43 14.37 22.60
C ASP A 509 46.96 14.71 22.29
N VAL A 510 46.74 15.81 21.56
CA VAL A 510 45.42 16.16 21.05
C VAL A 510 45.21 15.40 19.75
N VAL A 511 44.43 14.34 19.82
CA VAL A 511 44.01 13.59 18.63
C VAL A 511 42.72 14.20 18.12
N LYS A 512 42.73 14.70 16.88
CA LYS A 512 41.58 15.31 16.23
C LYS A 512 41.22 14.52 14.98
N VAL A 513 39.93 14.28 14.81
CA VAL A 513 39.38 13.68 13.60
C VAL A 513 38.48 14.70 12.91
N MET A 514 38.59 14.78 11.60
CA MET A 514 37.72 15.56 10.74
C MET A 514 37.03 14.60 9.77
N ALA A 515 35.71 14.44 9.94
CA ALA A 515 34.86 13.63 9.09
C ALA A 515 34.10 14.54 8.13
N THR A 516 34.10 14.25 6.84
CA THR A 516 33.33 14.98 5.83
C THR A 516 32.31 14.05 5.21
N PHE A 517 31.02 14.38 5.39
CA PHE A 517 29.89 13.65 4.82
C PHE A 517 28.98 14.68 4.12
N ASP A 518 28.62 14.40 2.86
CA ASP A 518 27.82 15.28 1.99
C ASP A 518 28.24 16.76 1.98
N GLY A 519 29.56 17.00 2.08
CA GLY A 519 30.15 18.34 2.04
C GLY A 519 30.13 19.10 3.37
N ILE A 520 29.56 18.52 4.43
CA ILE A 520 29.58 19.06 5.79
C ILE A 520 30.76 18.47 6.55
N GLU A 521 31.51 19.31 7.25
CA GLU A 521 32.69 18.93 8.03
C GLU A 521 32.34 18.83 9.52
N TYR A 522 32.50 17.63 10.07
CA TYR A 522 32.36 17.31 11.49
C TYR A 522 33.75 17.15 12.09
N SER A 523 33.98 17.77 13.25
CA SER A 523 35.27 17.63 13.92
C SER A 523 35.09 17.28 15.40
N SER A 524 35.98 16.44 15.89
CA SER A 524 36.04 16.04 17.29
C SER A 524 37.48 15.89 17.69
N GLN A 525 37.78 16.16 18.96
CA GLN A 525 39.12 16.03 19.51
C GLN A 525 39.07 15.40 20.89
N VAL A 526 40.08 14.59 21.18
CA VAL A 526 40.26 13.89 22.45
C VAL A 526 41.73 13.96 22.86
N LEU A 527 41.97 14.07 24.15
CA LEU A 527 43.31 13.90 24.71
C LEU A 527 43.62 12.41 24.77
N ALA A 528 44.65 11.98 24.04
CA ALA A 528 45.16 10.62 24.12
C ALA A 528 45.63 10.32 25.55
N LYS A 529 45.36 9.09 25.99
CA LYS A 529 45.72 8.58 27.30
C LYS A 529 46.96 7.65 27.26
N GLY A 530 47.72 7.66 26.15
CA GLY A 530 48.71 6.65 25.72
C GLY A 530 49.96 6.42 26.59
N ASP A 531 51.11 6.09 25.99
CA ASP A 531 52.36 5.72 26.71
C ASP A 531 53.28 6.93 27.03
N ASN A 532 54.19 6.74 27.99
CA ASN A 532 55.23 7.65 28.48
C ASN A 532 56.63 7.46 27.83
N VAL A 533 56.84 6.58 26.84
CA VAL A 533 58.20 6.27 26.34
C VAL A 533 58.34 6.24 24.80
N GLY A 534 59.18 7.15 24.28
CA GLY A 534 59.69 7.19 22.90
C GLY A 534 60.51 8.48 22.67
N PRO A 535 61.53 8.55 21.77
CA PRO A 535 62.34 9.75 21.60
C PRO A 535 61.49 10.94 21.16
N GLN A 536 61.77 12.13 21.70
CA GLN A 536 61.01 13.36 21.43
C GLN A 536 61.06 13.71 19.93
N LEU A 537 59.90 13.82 19.26
CA LEU A 537 59.82 14.55 18.00
C LEU A 537 60.15 16.02 18.31
N PRO A 538 60.96 16.72 17.48
CA PRO A 538 61.37 18.08 17.79
C PRO A 538 60.14 18.98 17.91
N ASP A 539 59.95 19.53 19.10
CA ASP A 539 58.92 20.51 19.41
C ASP A 539 59.19 21.80 18.64
N THR A 540 58.29 22.14 17.71
CA THR A 540 58.36 23.35 16.88
C THR A 540 57.32 24.40 17.27
N THR A 541 56.50 24.12 18.27
CA THR A 541 55.43 24.99 18.75
C THR A 541 56.01 26.04 19.69
N VAL A 542 55.54 27.28 19.61
CA VAL A 542 55.96 28.35 20.52
C VAL A 542 54.95 28.47 21.66
N PRO A 543 55.39 28.70 22.91
CA PRO A 543 54.48 29.04 23.99
C PRO A 543 53.62 30.26 23.66
N SER A 544 52.41 30.34 24.23
CA SER A 544 51.48 31.44 23.99
C SER A 544 50.85 31.98 25.28
N PHE A 545 50.72 33.31 25.35
CA PHE A 545 49.95 33.99 26.39
C PHE A 545 48.50 34.15 25.94
N THR A 546 47.56 33.99 26.85
CA THR A 546 46.12 34.21 26.59
C THR A 546 45.73 35.69 26.53
N LEU A 547 46.59 36.58 27.04
CA LEU A 547 46.40 38.02 27.06
C LEU A 547 47.56 38.72 26.34
N ALA A 548 47.26 39.77 25.58
CA ALA A 548 48.27 40.61 24.95
C ALA A 548 48.91 41.61 25.93
N THR A 549 48.21 41.92 27.02
CA THR A 549 48.65 42.83 28.08
C THR A 549 48.19 42.31 29.45
N GLU A 550 49.02 42.47 30.47
CA GLU A 550 48.69 42.13 31.85
C GLU A 550 48.98 43.32 32.77
N SER A 551 48.13 43.55 33.76
CA SER A 551 48.27 44.66 34.72
C SER A 551 48.18 44.08 36.13
N LEU A 552 49.29 44.11 36.86
CA LEU A 552 49.45 43.49 38.18
C LEU A 552 49.75 44.59 39.19
N SER A 553 49.35 44.41 40.43
CA SER A 553 49.58 45.38 41.50
C SER A 553 50.43 44.79 42.61
N TYR A 554 51.29 45.60 43.21
CA TYR A 554 52.08 45.23 44.39
C TYR A 554 52.15 46.41 45.35
N GLN A 555 52.18 46.12 46.65
CA GLN A 555 52.37 47.13 47.68
C GLN A 555 53.82 47.60 47.67
N GLU A 556 54.08 48.89 47.91
CA GLU A 556 55.43 49.43 48.10
C GLU A 556 56.15 48.81 49.33
N ASN A 557 57.36 49.29 49.66
CA ASN A 557 58.15 48.85 50.82
C ASN A 557 58.59 47.38 50.83
N GLN A 558 58.70 46.76 49.66
CA GLN A 558 59.10 45.37 49.52
C GLN A 558 60.57 45.16 49.90
N SER A 559 60.87 43.98 50.47
CA SER A 559 62.24 43.57 50.77
C SER A 559 62.88 42.89 49.55
N ALA A 560 64.22 42.89 49.47
CA ALA A 560 64.92 42.31 48.33
C ALA A 560 64.58 40.82 48.16
N ASN A 561 64.26 40.41 46.93
CA ASN A 561 63.76 39.09 46.54
C ASN A 561 62.31 38.77 46.95
N ALA A 562 61.57 39.72 47.52
CA ALA A 562 60.12 39.56 47.69
C ALA A 562 59.45 39.38 46.34
N VAL A 563 58.49 38.45 46.25
CA VAL A 563 57.66 38.25 45.06
C VAL A 563 56.63 39.37 45.05
N VAL A 564 56.72 40.25 44.07
CA VAL A 564 55.83 41.40 43.93
C VAL A 564 54.64 41.09 43.03
N ALA A 565 54.82 40.21 42.05
CA ALA A 565 53.76 39.80 41.15
C ALA A 565 54.02 38.38 40.61
N THR A 566 53.00 37.72 40.10
CA THR A 566 53.14 36.47 39.32
C THR A 566 52.35 36.64 38.04
N ILE A 567 53.00 36.48 36.90
CA ILE A 567 52.34 36.60 35.60
C ILE A 567 51.39 35.44 35.35
N THR A 568 50.35 35.68 34.55
CA THR A 568 49.45 34.63 34.09
C THR A 568 50.27 33.60 33.28
N PRO A 569 50.22 32.30 33.62
CA PRO A 569 51.03 31.30 32.95
C PRO A 569 50.74 31.24 31.44
N ALA A 570 51.80 31.21 30.63
CA ALA A 570 51.69 30.86 29.22
C ALA A 570 51.37 29.37 29.06
N ALA A 571 50.67 29.04 27.98
CA ALA A 571 50.34 27.67 27.61
C ALA A 571 51.22 27.21 26.45
N ASP A 572 51.69 25.98 26.55
CA ASP A 572 52.45 25.28 25.53
C ASP A 572 52.13 23.78 25.64
N ASN A 573 52.14 23.07 24.53
CA ASN A 573 51.83 21.64 24.45
C ASN A 573 52.93 20.74 25.06
N VAL A 574 54.19 21.20 25.06
CA VAL A 574 55.33 20.49 25.67
C VAL A 574 55.75 21.11 27.01
N GLY A 575 55.23 22.29 27.29
CA GLY A 575 55.25 22.94 28.60
C GLY A 575 56.26 24.07 28.68
N VAL A 576 55.90 25.10 29.43
CA VAL A 576 56.74 26.29 29.62
C VAL A 576 57.81 26.00 30.67
N THR A 577 59.07 26.19 30.30
CA THR A 577 60.21 25.93 31.19
C THR A 577 60.86 27.20 31.72
N GLN A 578 60.60 28.36 31.11
CA GLN A 578 61.22 29.62 31.49
C GLN A 578 60.37 30.84 31.10
N TYR A 579 60.51 31.90 31.89
CA TYR A 579 60.03 33.25 31.58
C TYR A 579 61.19 34.22 31.67
N MET A 580 61.24 35.19 30.74
CA MET A 580 62.31 36.19 30.67
C MET A 580 61.73 37.55 30.30
N PHE A 581 62.37 38.62 30.78
CA PHE A 581 62.16 39.95 30.24
C PHE A 581 62.74 40.06 28.83
N LEU A 582 62.01 40.69 27.92
CA LEU A 582 62.47 41.07 26.61
C LEU A 582 62.96 42.52 26.64
N LEU A 583 64.27 42.71 26.51
CA LEU A 583 64.95 44.00 26.57
C LEU A 583 64.78 44.79 25.27
N SER A 584 65.02 46.10 25.29
CA SER A 584 64.88 46.98 24.12
C SER A 584 65.74 46.56 22.90
N ASN A 585 66.86 45.86 23.14
CA ASN A 585 67.73 45.31 22.11
C ASN A 585 67.31 43.90 21.62
N ASN A 586 66.11 43.44 21.98
CA ASN A 586 65.56 42.10 21.75
C ASN A 586 66.30 40.94 22.46
N ALA A 587 67.22 41.23 23.38
CA ALA A 587 67.81 40.22 24.24
C ALA A 587 66.81 39.76 25.31
N ARG A 588 66.96 38.52 25.76
CA ARG A 588 66.14 37.93 26.84
C ARG A 588 66.97 37.88 28.11
N SER A 589 66.39 38.30 29.22
CA SER A 589 67.09 38.41 30.51
C SER A 589 66.18 38.02 31.66
N ALA A 590 66.74 37.36 32.68
CA ALA A 590 66.02 37.08 33.93
C ALA A 590 65.83 38.35 34.78
N THR A 591 66.46 39.47 34.41
CA THR A 591 66.39 40.75 35.10
C THR A 591 65.93 41.84 34.12
N SER A 592 65.07 42.74 34.57
CA SER A 592 64.57 43.88 33.79
C SER A 592 65.72 44.81 33.36
N GLU A 593 65.48 45.62 32.34
CA GLU A 593 66.51 46.49 31.72
C GLU A 593 67.06 47.55 32.69
N ASP A 594 66.21 48.07 33.57
CA ASP A 594 66.54 48.99 34.66
C ASP A 594 67.19 48.30 35.87
N GLY A 595 67.17 46.96 35.91
CA GLY A 595 67.68 46.16 37.01
C GLY A 595 66.75 46.06 38.22
N PHE A 596 65.55 46.65 38.19
CA PHE A 596 64.68 46.74 39.36
C PHE A 596 63.94 45.44 39.70
N PHE A 597 63.62 44.62 38.70
CA PHE A 597 62.89 43.38 38.87
C PHE A 597 63.62 42.19 38.26
N SER A 598 63.34 40.99 38.79
CA SER A 598 63.80 39.71 38.27
C SER A 598 62.63 38.75 38.11
N ILE A 599 62.70 37.80 37.18
CA ILE A 599 61.65 36.81 36.94
C ILE A 599 62.24 35.39 36.99
N ASN A 600 61.50 34.45 37.59
CA ASN A 600 61.91 33.05 37.66
C ASN A 600 61.17 32.16 36.64
N ALA A 601 61.57 30.90 36.55
CA ALA A 601 61.00 29.92 35.63
C ALA A 601 59.49 29.64 35.85
N SER A 602 58.94 29.98 37.01
CA SER A 602 57.50 29.86 37.30
C SER A 602 56.71 31.15 37.04
N GLY A 603 57.33 32.18 36.48
CA GLY A 603 56.65 33.46 36.18
C GLY A 603 56.49 34.38 37.39
N GLN A 604 57.18 34.13 38.49
CA GLN A 604 57.16 35.02 39.66
C GLN A 604 58.15 36.15 39.44
N ILE A 605 57.65 37.39 39.51
CA ILE A 605 58.43 38.61 39.46
C ILE A 605 58.83 39.00 40.88
N LYS A 606 60.11 39.23 41.09
CA LYS A 606 60.71 39.61 42.37
C LYS A 606 61.44 40.94 42.26
N ILE A 607 61.31 41.78 43.28
CA ILE A 607 62.09 43.01 43.36
C ILE A 607 63.56 42.71 43.68
N THR A 608 64.50 43.38 43.00
CA THR A 608 65.94 43.19 43.22
C THR A 608 66.44 44.13 44.32
N ALA A 609 67.67 43.93 44.79
CA ALA A 609 68.32 44.88 45.70
C ALA A 609 68.44 46.30 45.11
N THR A 610 68.54 46.43 43.78
CA THR A 610 68.54 47.73 43.09
C THR A 610 67.13 48.33 43.06
N GLY A 611 66.10 47.52 42.80
CA GLY A 611 64.70 47.97 42.82
C GLY A 611 64.23 48.42 44.20
N VAL A 612 64.68 47.76 45.27
CA VAL A 612 64.35 48.15 46.66
C VAL A 612 64.80 49.57 47.00
N GLY A 613 65.93 50.03 46.44
CA GLY A 613 66.45 51.39 46.64
C GLY A 613 66.07 52.37 45.52
N ALA A 614 65.13 52.00 44.65
CA ALA A 614 64.67 52.81 43.53
C ALA A 614 63.26 53.35 43.80
N GLU A 615 62.80 54.24 42.91
CA GLU A 615 61.46 54.84 42.99
C GLU A 615 60.32 53.82 42.82
N VAL A 616 60.60 52.59 42.36
CA VAL A 616 59.58 51.55 42.14
C VAL A 616 59.20 50.78 43.41
N ASN A 617 59.69 51.21 44.57
CA ASN A 617 59.40 50.60 45.87
C ASN A 617 59.03 51.66 46.91
N ASN A 618 58.64 52.84 46.43
CA ASN A 618 58.17 53.98 47.18
C ASN A 618 57.20 54.77 46.30
N PHE A 619 55.91 54.65 46.59
CA PHE A 619 54.81 55.20 45.81
C PHE A 619 54.85 56.73 45.73
N GLU A 620 55.40 57.42 46.73
CA GLU A 620 55.51 58.89 46.79
C GLU A 620 56.75 59.41 46.05
N ALA A 621 57.75 58.56 45.80
CA ALA A 621 59.02 58.96 45.21
C ALA A 621 59.00 59.02 43.67
N GLY A 622 58.11 58.28 43.01
CA GLY A 622 58.06 58.11 41.56
C GLY A 622 57.29 59.19 40.79
N ALA A 623 57.69 59.43 39.53
CA ALA A 623 56.89 60.23 38.58
C ALA A 623 55.68 59.47 38.02
N SER A 624 55.68 58.15 38.13
CA SER A 624 54.60 57.25 37.75
C SER A 624 54.73 55.94 38.55
N ASN A 625 53.61 55.46 39.08
CA ASN A 625 53.57 54.28 39.94
C ASN A 625 53.19 53.02 39.13
N ALA A 626 53.47 53.05 37.83
CA ALA A 626 53.16 52.00 36.87
C ALA A 626 54.37 51.75 35.97
N HIS A 627 54.94 50.55 36.06
CA HIS A 627 56.18 50.17 35.38
C HIS A 627 55.90 49.04 34.38
N SER A 628 56.13 49.31 33.09
CA SER A 628 55.78 48.38 32.01
C SER A 628 57.00 47.63 31.48
N TYR A 629 56.85 46.31 31.34
CA TYR A 629 57.89 45.41 30.83
C TYR A 629 57.32 44.45 29.80
N ASN A 630 58.13 44.03 28.83
CA ASN A 630 57.77 42.95 27.92
C ASN A 630 58.29 41.63 28.46
N ILE A 631 57.46 40.59 28.53
CA ILE A 631 57.83 39.26 29.02
C ILE A 631 57.56 38.22 27.95
N VAL A 632 58.47 37.25 27.82
CA VAL A 632 58.37 36.12 26.89
C VAL A 632 58.49 34.80 27.65
N ALA A 633 57.77 33.79 27.19
CA ALA A 633 57.81 32.42 27.70
C ALA A 633 58.60 31.53 26.72
N GLY A 634 59.37 30.59 27.25
CA GLY A 634 60.14 29.62 26.46
C GLY A 634 59.92 28.19 26.94
N ASP A 635 59.95 27.25 26.01
CA ASP A 635 59.86 25.81 26.25
C ASP A 635 61.25 25.15 26.37
N GLN A 636 61.28 23.82 26.49
CA GLN A 636 62.51 23.03 26.58
C GLN A 636 63.28 22.96 25.24
N ALA A 637 62.59 23.11 24.11
CA ALA A 637 63.16 23.14 22.76
C ALA A 637 63.71 24.53 22.37
N ASN A 638 63.60 25.51 23.26
CA ASN A 638 64.03 26.89 23.09
C ASN A 638 63.23 27.63 21.98
N ASN A 639 61.97 27.24 21.76
CA ASN A 639 61.02 28.11 21.06
C ASN A 639 60.48 29.14 22.05
N TRP A 640 60.13 30.33 21.54
CA TRP A 640 59.77 31.46 22.38
C TRP A 640 58.51 32.15 21.91
N SER A 641 57.65 32.51 22.87
CA SER A 641 56.42 33.24 22.64
C SER A 641 56.63 34.62 22.04
N SER A 642 55.55 35.19 21.49
CA SER A 642 55.43 36.65 21.38
C SER A 642 55.43 37.29 22.77
N ALA A 643 55.90 38.52 22.86
CA ALA A 643 55.95 39.22 24.14
C ALA A 643 54.57 39.63 24.64
N VAL A 644 54.31 39.45 25.93
CA VAL A 644 53.19 40.07 26.65
C VAL A 644 53.68 41.33 27.35
N ALA A 645 52.94 42.42 27.22
CA ALA A 645 53.25 43.66 27.95
C ALA A 645 52.66 43.57 29.36
N VAL A 646 53.50 43.59 30.39
CA VAL A 646 53.11 43.51 31.79
C VAL A 646 53.37 44.84 32.48
N THR A 647 52.34 45.45 33.03
CA THR A 647 52.42 46.66 33.85
C THR A 647 52.36 46.27 35.31
N LEU A 648 53.39 46.60 36.07
CA LEU A 648 53.45 46.48 37.53
C LEU A 648 53.05 47.82 38.14
N ASN A 649 51.92 47.84 38.82
CA ASN A 649 51.37 49.03 39.46
C ASN A 649 51.67 48.98 40.95
N GLU A 650 52.54 49.86 41.39
CA GLU A 650 52.79 50.08 42.80
C GLU A 650 51.53 50.66 43.45
N THR A 651 51.18 50.16 44.63
CA THR A 651 50.06 50.65 45.44
C THR A 651 50.57 51.26 46.73
N ASN A 652 50.05 52.45 47.04
CA ASN A 652 50.40 53.20 48.23
C ASN A 652 50.07 52.42 49.52
N ASP A 653 51.01 52.39 50.44
CA ASP A 653 50.82 52.02 51.84
C ASP A 653 50.67 53.27 52.72
N THR A 654 49.45 53.77 52.86
CA THR A 654 49.19 55.04 53.58
C THR A 654 49.70 55.09 55.02
N GLY A 655 50.09 53.94 55.58
CA GLY A 655 50.72 53.83 56.88
C GLY A 655 52.06 54.56 56.98
N ASP A 656 52.80 54.76 55.88
CA ASP A 656 54.14 55.39 55.86
C ASP A 656 54.25 56.76 55.23
N ASP A 657 53.15 57.26 54.65
CA ASP A 657 53.00 58.64 54.17
C ASP A 657 53.36 59.72 55.21
N THR A 658 53.27 59.41 56.52
CA THR A 658 53.48 60.40 57.60
C THR A 658 54.22 59.86 58.82
N LEU A 659 55.32 60.52 59.22
CA LEU A 659 56.06 60.20 60.46
C LEU A 659 55.48 60.98 61.64
N SER A 660 54.73 60.29 62.49
CA SER A 660 54.19 60.84 63.75
C SER A 660 55.21 60.69 64.87
N VAL A 661 55.47 61.78 65.62
CA VAL A 661 56.44 61.81 66.73
C VAL A 661 55.77 62.32 68.00
N TYR A 662 55.95 61.58 69.09
CA TYR A 662 55.54 61.93 70.43
C TYR A 662 56.71 61.81 71.39
N VAL A 663 56.77 62.70 72.37
CA VAL A 663 57.83 62.73 73.39
C VAL A 663 57.16 62.68 74.75
N ALA A 664 57.64 61.82 75.63
CA ALA A 664 57.16 61.70 76.99
C ALA A 664 58.32 61.49 77.98
N GLN A 665 58.14 62.02 79.19
CA GLN A 665 59.06 61.90 80.31
C GLN A 665 58.35 61.15 81.44
N SER A 666 59.04 60.26 82.15
CA SER A 666 58.45 59.53 83.26
C SER A 666 58.52 60.33 84.57
N GLY A 667 57.40 60.91 85.02
CA GLY A 667 57.37 61.60 86.30
C GLY A 667 57.66 60.69 87.51
N ASP A 668 58.36 61.26 88.50
CA ASP A 668 58.78 60.66 89.79
C ASP A 668 57.79 59.63 90.36
N ASN A 669 58.21 58.37 90.47
CA ASN A 669 57.63 57.43 91.40
C ASN A 669 58.49 57.34 92.68
N ALA A 670 57.82 57.28 93.83
CA ALA A 670 58.38 57.53 95.17
C ALA A 670 59.46 56.54 95.68
N ASN A 671 60.04 55.71 94.81
CA ASN A 671 61.03 54.68 95.15
C ASN A 671 62.35 54.76 94.36
N SER A 672 62.67 55.89 93.72
CA SER A 672 64.05 56.29 93.37
C SER A 672 64.88 55.23 92.61
N TYR A 673 64.32 54.65 91.55
CA TYR A 673 65.11 53.93 90.54
C TYR A 673 64.54 54.17 89.14
N ILE A 674 65.39 54.77 88.29
CA ILE A 674 65.32 55.07 86.84
C ILE A 674 64.15 55.94 86.36
N ASP A 675 64.45 57.24 86.21
CA ASP A 675 63.75 58.18 85.34
C ASP A 675 64.21 57.96 83.89
N THR A 676 63.33 58.03 82.90
CA THR A 676 63.65 57.68 81.51
C THR A 676 62.86 58.55 80.53
N ASP A 677 63.59 59.29 79.72
CA ASP A 677 63.04 60.00 78.57
C ASP A 677 62.80 59.01 77.42
N TYR A 678 61.63 59.10 76.77
CA TYR A 678 61.39 58.33 75.56
C TYR A 678 60.68 59.09 74.45
N ILE A 679 61.07 58.74 73.23
CA ILE A 679 60.41 59.18 72.00
C ILE A 679 59.64 57.99 71.45
N THR A 680 58.35 58.18 71.20
CA THR A 680 57.54 57.26 70.40
C THR A 680 57.32 57.81 69.00
N PHE A 681 57.51 56.96 68.00
CA PHE A 681 57.23 57.32 66.62
C PHE A 681 56.68 56.16 65.81
N ALA A 682 55.88 56.50 64.80
CA ALA A 682 55.20 55.57 63.91
C ALA A 682 55.02 56.19 62.50
N PRO A 683 54.97 55.36 61.45
CA PRO A 683 55.05 53.89 61.48
C PRO A 683 56.48 53.35 61.66
N ILE A 684 56.59 52.01 61.72
CA ILE A 684 57.85 51.28 61.79
C ILE A 684 58.09 50.54 60.46
N SER A 685 59.24 50.78 59.83
CA SER A 685 59.78 49.89 58.80
C SER A 685 61.06 49.26 59.35
N GLU A 686 61.18 47.93 59.27
CA GLU A 686 62.32 47.18 59.80
C GLU A 686 63.66 47.61 59.18
N ASN A 687 63.63 48.31 58.04
CA ASN A 687 64.80 48.77 57.30
C ASN A 687 65.07 50.28 57.42
N ALA A 688 64.31 51.01 58.25
CA ALA A 688 64.53 52.43 58.46
C ALA A 688 65.71 52.68 59.42
N THR A 689 66.57 53.64 59.07
CA THR A 689 67.58 54.18 60.00
C THR A 689 67.09 55.47 60.61
N PHE A 690 67.30 55.68 61.91
CA PHE A 690 66.76 56.85 62.61
C PHE A 690 67.87 57.79 63.08
N LYS A 691 67.64 59.09 62.91
CA LYS A 691 68.41 60.17 63.52
C LYS A 691 67.51 61.04 64.37
N PHE A 692 68.00 61.42 65.54
CA PHE A 692 67.27 62.21 66.52
C PHE A 692 67.95 63.56 66.71
N TYR A 693 67.17 64.63 66.72
CA TYR A 693 67.65 65.99 66.90
C TYR A 693 66.88 66.68 68.02
N VAL A 694 67.58 67.41 68.88
CA VAL A 694 67.00 68.31 69.89
C VAL A 694 67.47 69.71 69.60
N ASN A 695 66.54 70.64 69.42
CA ASN A 695 66.82 72.03 69.05
C ASN A 695 67.79 72.15 67.85
N SER A 696 67.62 71.26 66.86
CA SER A 696 68.47 71.13 65.66
C SER A 696 69.89 70.57 65.87
N ILE A 697 70.20 70.05 67.06
CA ILE A 697 71.47 69.36 67.36
C ILE A 697 71.24 67.85 67.33
N GLU A 698 72.03 67.11 66.55
CA GLU A 698 71.93 65.64 66.45
C GLU A 698 72.39 64.99 67.76
N LEU A 699 71.59 64.08 68.30
CA LEU A 699 71.97 63.25 69.45
C LEU A 699 72.99 62.21 69.02
N THR A 700 74.09 62.10 69.78
CA THR A 700 75.22 61.21 69.45
C THR A 700 75.26 59.93 70.30
N THR A 701 74.46 59.87 71.37
CA THR A 701 74.24 58.68 72.18
C THR A 701 73.11 57.85 71.58
N SER A 702 73.35 56.57 71.33
CA SER A 702 72.32 55.67 70.80
C SER A 702 71.33 55.29 71.92
N PRO A 703 70.01 55.41 71.68
CA PRO A 703 69.01 54.99 72.66
C PRO A 703 68.99 53.47 72.82
N THR A 704 68.50 52.99 73.97
CA THR A 704 68.14 51.58 74.12
C THR A 704 66.78 51.36 73.47
N GLN A 705 66.72 50.54 72.41
CA GLN A 705 65.47 50.24 71.70
C GLN A 705 64.69 49.16 72.46
N LEU A 706 63.43 49.46 72.85
CA LEU A 706 62.48 48.45 73.35
C LEU A 706 61.45 48.16 72.24
N ASN A 707 61.52 46.98 71.63
CA ASN A 707 60.49 46.54 70.68
C ASN A 707 59.22 46.11 71.41
N HIS A 708 58.11 46.82 71.21
CA HIS A 708 56.78 46.33 71.59
C HIS A 708 55.70 46.78 70.61
N GLY A 709 55.14 45.82 69.86
CA GLY A 709 53.91 45.94 69.07
C GLY A 709 54.11 46.37 67.60
N PRO A 710 53.23 45.94 66.68
CA PRO A 710 53.41 46.10 65.23
C PRO A 710 53.37 47.54 64.70
N TYR A 711 53.14 48.57 65.53
CA TYR A 711 52.85 49.93 65.05
C TYR A 711 53.53 51.06 65.86
N THR A 712 54.53 50.81 66.71
CA THR A 712 55.19 51.90 67.48
C THR A 712 56.60 51.52 67.96
N THR A 713 57.60 52.37 67.70
CA THR A 713 58.96 52.22 68.27
C THR A 713 59.18 53.16 69.45
N PHE A 714 59.89 52.66 70.47
CA PHE A 714 60.35 53.44 71.63
C PHE A 714 61.87 53.57 71.60
N ALA A 715 62.36 54.80 71.67
CA ALA A 715 63.76 55.11 71.90
C ALA A 715 63.92 55.67 73.32
N LEU A 716 64.71 55.00 74.17
CA LEU A 716 64.92 55.34 75.58
C LEU A 716 66.35 55.86 75.81
N TRP A 717 66.48 56.99 76.51
CA TRP A 717 67.75 57.48 77.06
C TRP A 717 67.72 57.44 78.58
N ASP A 718 68.83 57.05 79.21
CA ASP A 718 68.95 56.87 80.67
C ASP A 718 69.38 58.14 81.43
N ASP A 719 69.28 59.31 80.78
CA ASP A 719 69.71 60.63 81.27
C ASP A 719 68.53 61.61 81.27
N ASP A 720 68.31 62.29 82.39
CA ASP A 720 67.21 63.20 82.71
C ASP A 720 67.36 64.62 82.12
N THR A 721 68.46 64.90 81.44
CA THR A 721 68.75 66.22 80.86
C THR A 721 68.51 66.31 79.36
N GLN A 722 67.99 65.24 78.73
CA GLN A 722 68.03 65.11 77.28
C GLN A 722 66.98 65.96 76.55
N PHE A 723 65.78 66.15 77.13
CA PHE A 723 64.70 66.95 76.55
C PHE A 723 64.05 67.90 77.58
N GLY A 724 64.22 69.20 77.45
CA GLY A 724 63.54 70.20 78.27
C GLY A 724 62.16 70.61 77.76
N ALA A 725 61.28 71.11 78.63
CA ALA A 725 60.02 71.72 78.22
C ALA A 725 60.27 72.91 77.28
N GLY A 726 59.68 72.87 76.08
CA GLY A 726 59.90 73.84 75.00
C GLY A 726 60.97 73.45 73.98
N ASP A 727 61.69 72.35 74.19
CA ASP A 727 62.65 71.85 73.21
C ASP A 727 61.95 71.30 71.98
N THR A 728 62.54 71.57 70.81
CA THR A 728 62.08 71.01 69.54
C THR A 728 62.75 69.67 69.31
N VAL A 729 61.98 68.60 69.31
CA VAL A 729 62.45 67.24 69.02
C VAL A 729 62.07 66.87 67.59
N LYS A 730 63.07 66.53 66.79
CA LYS A 730 62.91 66.12 65.39
C LYS A 730 63.48 64.72 65.22
N VAL A 731 62.67 63.82 64.64
CA VAL A 731 63.07 62.49 64.21
C VAL A 731 63.15 62.49 62.69
N VAL A 732 64.28 62.00 62.17
CA VAL A 732 64.46 61.72 60.76
C VAL A 732 64.56 60.21 60.62
N ALA A 733 63.58 59.61 59.97
CA ALA A 733 63.62 58.20 59.58
C ALA A 733 64.03 58.13 58.11
N SER A 734 65.20 57.56 57.83
CA SER A 734 65.63 57.31 56.46
C SER A 734 65.27 55.88 56.08
N LEU A 735 64.38 55.72 55.11
CA LEU A 735 63.96 54.42 54.59
C LEU A 735 64.26 54.38 53.09
N TYR A 736 64.98 53.35 52.65
CA TYR A 736 65.35 53.13 51.24
C TYR A 736 65.95 54.36 50.52
N GLY A 737 66.62 55.26 51.26
CA GLY A 737 67.30 56.45 50.71
C GLY A 737 66.51 57.75 50.77
N MET A 738 65.29 57.75 51.32
CA MET A 738 64.44 58.92 51.50
C MET A 738 64.24 59.25 52.99
N ASP A 739 64.23 60.55 53.33
CA ASP A 739 64.11 61.05 54.70
C ASP A 739 62.67 61.46 55.04
N TYR A 740 62.04 60.73 55.95
CA TYR A 740 60.77 61.09 56.57
C TYR A 740 61.02 61.90 57.85
N ILE A 741 60.35 63.03 57.98
CA ILE A 741 60.61 63.99 59.07
C ILE A 741 59.36 64.15 59.93
N GLY A 742 59.49 63.80 61.21
CA GLY A 742 58.51 64.10 62.24
C GLY A 742 59.11 65.08 63.24
N GLN A 743 58.36 66.09 63.64
CA GLN A 743 58.84 67.12 64.57
C GLN A 743 57.74 67.51 65.55
N ILE A 744 58.10 67.59 66.82
CA ILE A 744 57.22 68.01 67.91
C ILE A 744 57.97 68.91 68.90
N VAL A 745 57.25 69.74 69.64
CA VAL A 745 57.80 70.52 70.76
C VAL A 745 57.47 69.79 72.05
N ALA A 746 58.48 69.49 72.86
CA ALA A 746 58.32 68.83 74.14
C ALA A 746 57.52 69.71 75.10
N THR A 747 56.48 69.14 75.74
CA THR A 747 55.55 69.89 76.60
C THR A 747 55.91 69.87 78.09
N GLY A 748 56.96 69.13 78.49
CA GLY A 748 57.35 68.94 79.90
C GLY A 748 56.46 67.95 80.68
N ASP A 749 56.80 67.73 81.96
CA ASP A 749 56.16 66.76 82.88
C ASP A 749 54.63 66.85 82.91
N ALA A 750 53.97 65.97 82.16
CA ALA A 750 52.53 65.76 82.23
C ALA A 750 52.27 64.32 82.67
N ILE A 751 52.06 64.14 83.97
CA ILE A 751 51.50 62.91 84.54
C ILE A 751 50.02 62.84 84.10
N GLY A 752 49.72 62.06 83.07
CA GLY A 752 48.35 61.84 82.65
C GLY A 752 48.26 60.83 81.52
N SER A 753 47.60 59.70 81.80
CA SER A 753 47.06 58.70 80.86
C SER A 753 47.86 58.46 79.57
N HIS A 754 48.45 57.27 79.44
CA HIS A 754 48.87 56.74 78.14
C HIS A 754 47.85 57.13 77.06
N PRO A 755 48.24 57.89 76.02
CA PRO A 755 47.40 58.00 74.85
C PRO A 755 47.31 56.57 74.31
N VAL A 756 46.14 55.96 74.41
CA VAL A 756 45.84 54.82 73.56
C VAL A 756 45.77 55.40 72.15
N ILE A 757 46.84 55.22 71.38
CA ILE A 757 46.82 55.50 69.96
C ILE A 757 45.79 54.53 69.36
N PRO A 758 44.73 55.00 68.68
CA PRO A 758 43.83 54.09 67.99
C PRO A 758 44.62 53.35 66.92
N ALA A 759 44.38 52.05 66.80
CA ALA A 759 44.96 51.23 65.75
C ALA A 759 44.62 51.76 64.36
#